data_AF-A0A1H9SN11-F1
#
_entry.id   AF-A0A1H9SN11-F1
#
_cell.length_a   1.000
_cell.length_b   1.000
_cell.length_c   1.000
_cell.angle_alpha   90.00
_cell.angle_beta   90.00
_cell.angle_gamma   90.00
#
_symmetry.space_group_name_H-M   'P 1'
#
loop_
_entity.id
_entity.type
_entity.pdbx_description
1 polymer ?
#
loop_
_entity_poly.entity_id
_entity_poly.type
_entity_poly.pdbx_seq_one_letter_code
_entity_poly.pdbx_strand_id
1 'polypeptide(L)'
;MIMLKRTIYIICLGILLFSNFNFNGSQSLYVANAATSAPIKDTITLTVKFPDTVGEGFGVEPTDPEEIHQMVDSKGKSHPQRTGWGAIKYECVRTDTDYIAGYDYYGNPIWDVHTVSGWRQKEDYSTEDSHVPHQPAEVKKEIVQQFGQEMYDLAEAAGAVFYYDDTTPVPARFLTGDIGEYNKRVNGTTGRYSIYYKDSTYTGQHCQNGEKAYFYRNNDFFVTATFDVEWVEPEDKQGTGLGRAYWELERKDKNGLSEVAVYSSFKGEYDKHVAVRNIKHTVDLDTKHVEQEGPIEFYINAKQVQNKDMQYAFEYEYTNKKIGWVCTGAGEEQRCHWDDRPDWRAVQKFELNGSIPVDHQQGKAEKSDKLDGVLVKKWVVGREDKYGPLKESKAYYEQYSRAEGNEWQDEVKLKTQTTLPMTPGKFMYSVELPSGKHKDGDFYPLKKTQSSGTYQAAELDESLQAEFADGVQLQQKVLTDKGMKAEQRQFESEFVSDMFFTTSGTGFMSGYNYAEKVKQAIKNDQALPSFSQVVQEGTAKGEAEFVQYTKGVPFEDDWVFTKSEEDFPHLQRYSLPVTPNSELLPKETYKNQLELVDMGLSDLSFTFDQSFSFEHFLFGSGYDDAWIIEQTESRFPVTEYETVELTHEQVKALAAAERKHSNNKIHNFRFVDRTFSDKVREIRGAN
;
A
#
# COMPACT_ATOMS: atom_id res chain seq x y z
N MET A 1 -3.48 10.64 68.40
CA MET A 1 -2.68 11.69 69.07
C MET A 1 -1.25 11.16 69.14
N ILE A 2 -0.30 11.87 68.50
CA ILE A 2 1.18 11.67 68.46
C ILE A 2 1.62 10.46 67.60
N MET A 3 1.98 10.62 66.30
CA MET A 3 3.31 11.03 65.74
C MET A 3 4.45 10.03 66.09
N LEU A 4 5.38 9.58 65.23
CA LEU A 4 5.75 9.80 63.83
C LEU A 4 6.96 8.87 63.50
N LYS A 5 7.17 8.52 62.20
CA LYS A 5 8.47 8.16 61.53
C LYS A 5 9.14 6.82 61.92
N ARG A 6 9.83 6.05 61.06
CA ARG A 6 10.29 6.16 59.66
C ARG A 6 10.77 4.75 59.22
N THR A 7 10.33 4.32 58.03
CA THR A 7 11.06 3.74 56.88
C THR A 7 12.27 2.77 57.10
N ILE A 8 12.25 1.57 56.51
CA ILE A 8 13.09 1.07 55.37
C ILE A 8 12.93 -0.46 55.14
N TYR A 9 12.57 -0.81 53.90
CA TYR A 9 12.74 -2.02 53.06
C TYR A 9 13.30 -3.36 53.63
N ILE A 10 12.69 -4.50 53.23
CA ILE A 10 13.20 -5.48 52.21
C ILE A 10 12.34 -6.78 52.20
N ILE A 11 11.73 -7.05 51.03
CA ILE A 11 11.64 -8.32 50.24
C ILE A 11 11.11 -9.62 50.91
N CYS A 12 9.96 -10.16 50.45
CA CYS A 12 9.84 -11.26 49.45
C CYS A 12 8.45 -11.95 49.44
N LEU A 13 8.07 -12.47 48.25
CA LEU A 13 6.87 -13.27 47.87
C LEU A 13 5.53 -12.51 47.91
N GLY A 14 4.70 -12.48 46.87
CA GLY A 14 4.65 -13.22 45.60
C GLY A 14 3.17 -13.36 45.26
N ILE A 15 2.72 -12.87 44.10
CA ILE A 15 1.38 -13.12 43.52
C ILE A 15 1.39 -12.64 42.06
N LEU A 16 1.09 -13.62 41.18
CA LEU A 16 0.36 -13.59 39.90
C LEU A 16 0.60 -12.43 38.91
N LEU A 17 1.10 -12.74 37.70
CA LEU A 17 0.29 -13.17 36.54
C LEU A 17 -0.78 -12.13 36.17
N PHE A 18 -0.34 -11.05 35.52
CA PHE A 18 -1.06 -10.42 34.41
C PHE A 18 -0.01 -9.71 33.55
N SER A 19 0.45 -10.43 32.54
CA SER A 19 1.26 -9.89 31.45
C SER A 19 0.41 -8.90 30.65
N ASN A 20 0.43 -7.64 31.08
CA ASN A 20 0.15 -6.49 30.23
C ASN A 20 1.21 -6.48 29.13
N PHE A 21 0.85 -7.00 27.95
CA PHE A 21 1.53 -6.68 26.70
C PHE A 21 1.26 -5.19 26.42
N ASN A 22 2.09 -4.34 27.02
CA ASN A 22 2.26 -2.96 26.57
C ASN A 22 2.94 -2.99 25.20
N PHE A 23 2.13 -3.05 24.14
CA PHE A 23 2.54 -2.61 22.81
C PHE A 23 2.55 -1.08 22.78
N ASN A 24 3.50 -0.49 23.51
CA ASN A 24 4.03 0.84 23.19
C ASN A 24 5.45 0.63 22.67
N GLY A 25 5.54 -0.09 21.55
CA GLY A 25 6.69 0.01 20.68
C GLY A 25 6.55 1.32 19.92
N SER A 26 7.08 2.40 20.48
CA SER A 26 7.48 3.58 19.71
C SER A 26 8.51 3.10 18.67
N GLN A 27 8.02 2.63 17.52
CA GLN A 27 8.88 2.45 16.36
C GLN A 27 9.34 3.84 15.96
N SER A 28 10.62 4.12 16.21
CA SER A 28 11.30 5.28 15.70
C SER A 28 11.12 5.33 14.18
N LEU A 29 10.45 6.37 13.69
CA LEU A 29 10.47 6.77 12.29
C LEU A 29 11.94 7.01 11.89
N TYR A 30 12.53 6.09 11.13
CA TYR A 30 13.70 6.42 10.32
C TYR A 30 13.19 7.05 9.02
N VAL A 31 12.89 8.35 9.08
CA VAL A 31 12.88 9.19 7.87
C VAL A 31 14.34 9.53 7.61
N ALA A 32 14.98 8.74 6.76
CA ALA A 32 16.36 8.97 6.39
C ALA A 32 16.39 9.99 5.25
N ASN A 33 16.63 11.26 5.57
CA ASN A 33 17.14 12.21 4.58
C ASN A 33 18.63 11.93 4.42
N ALA A 34 19.01 11.25 3.34
CA ALA A 34 20.41 11.09 2.98
C ALA A 34 20.92 12.43 2.40
N ALA A 35 21.28 13.37 3.27
CA ALA A 35 21.97 14.58 2.87
C ALA A 35 23.44 14.25 2.56
N THR A 36 23.91 14.59 1.36
CA THR A 36 25.35 14.61 1.07
C THR A 36 26.03 15.60 2.02
N SER A 37 26.95 15.09 2.84
CA SER A 37 27.53 15.78 4.01
C SER A 37 28.56 16.88 3.70
N ALA A 38 28.62 17.36 2.46
CA ALA A 38 29.48 18.49 2.07
C ALA A 38 28.62 19.63 1.54
N PRO A 39 28.78 20.87 2.04
CA PRO A 39 28.10 22.04 1.47
C PRO A 39 28.51 22.19 0.01
N ILE A 40 27.52 22.40 -0.85
CA ILE A 40 27.77 22.54 -2.29
C ILE A 40 28.29 23.95 -2.52
N LYS A 41 29.44 24.01 -3.18
CA LYS A 41 30.14 25.24 -3.48
C LYS A 41 30.11 25.48 -4.98
N ASP A 42 29.63 26.65 -5.37
CA ASP A 42 29.85 27.16 -6.72
C ASP A 42 31.01 28.14 -6.68
N THR A 43 32.13 27.75 -7.28
CA THR A 43 33.29 28.62 -7.43
C THR A 43 33.08 29.51 -8.65
N ILE A 44 32.98 30.82 -8.41
CA ILE A 44 32.82 31.83 -9.46
C ILE A 44 34.12 32.61 -9.54
N THR A 45 34.67 32.70 -10.75
CA THR A 45 35.79 33.59 -11.05
C THR A 45 35.27 34.74 -11.90
N LEU A 46 35.45 35.97 -11.43
CA LEU A 46 35.16 37.18 -12.18
C LEU A 46 36.47 37.81 -12.59
N THR A 47 36.61 38.10 -13.88
CA THR A 47 37.78 38.80 -14.42
C THR A 47 37.32 40.07 -15.11
N VAL A 48 37.77 41.21 -14.58
CA VAL A 48 37.51 42.53 -15.16
C VAL A 48 38.82 43.12 -15.62
N LYS A 49 38.79 43.71 -16.80
CA LYS A 49 39.93 44.42 -17.35
C LYS A 49 39.92 45.86 -16.86
N PHE A 50 41.04 46.30 -16.32
CA PHE A 50 41.29 47.69 -16.06
C PHE A 50 42.31 48.22 -17.05
N PRO A 51 42.02 49.36 -17.70
CA PRO A 51 43.07 50.11 -18.33
C PRO A 51 44.05 50.54 -17.23
N ASP A 52 45.35 50.43 -17.49
CA ASP A 52 46.37 51.01 -16.63
C ASP A 52 46.22 52.54 -16.66
N THR A 53 45.30 53.08 -15.85
CA THR A 53 45.01 54.51 -15.84
C THR A 53 46.03 55.21 -14.99
N VAL A 54 47.02 55.70 -15.69
CA VAL A 54 47.72 56.92 -15.39
C VAL A 54 46.76 57.98 -14.83
N GLY A 55 46.97 58.37 -13.56
CA GLY A 55 46.35 59.48 -12.80
C GLY A 55 45.12 60.19 -13.38
N GLU A 56 43.98 60.05 -12.71
CA GLU A 56 42.73 60.83 -12.84
C GLU A 56 42.67 61.82 -14.04
N GLY A 57 42.27 61.32 -15.22
CA GLY A 57 41.87 62.20 -16.33
C GLY A 57 42.05 61.70 -17.76
N PHE A 58 42.89 60.69 -18.03
CA PHE A 58 43.17 60.26 -19.42
C PHE A 58 43.29 58.73 -19.54
N GLY A 59 42.18 58.03 -19.35
CA GLY A 59 42.09 56.56 -19.42
C GLY A 59 41.88 55.97 -20.81
N VAL A 60 42.43 56.58 -21.87
CA VAL A 60 42.33 56.03 -23.24
C VAL A 60 43.72 55.63 -23.70
N GLU A 61 43.88 54.34 -24.05
CA GLU A 61 45.05 53.80 -24.75
C GLU A 61 45.38 54.75 -25.91
N PRO A 62 46.63 55.26 -26.03
CA PRO A 62 46.98 56.10 -27.16
C PRO A 62 46.84 55.25 -28.42
N THR A 63 45.77 55.50 -29.17
CA THR A 63 45.52 54.85 -30.45
C THR A 63 46.09 55.65 -31.60
N ASP A 64 46.58 56.88 -31.34
CA ASP A 64 47.22 57.73 -32.32
C ASP A 64 48.66 57.26 -32.61
N PRO A 65 48.91 56.78 -33.84
CA PRO A 65 50.24 56.52 -34.41
C PRO A 65 51.35 57.52 -34.04
N GLU A 66 51.05 58.81 -34.11
CA GLU A 66 52.05 59.87 -33.95
C GLU A 66 52.37 60.13 -32.47
N GLU A 67 51.36 60.00 -31.61
CA GLU A 67 51.50 60.13 -30.16
C GLU A 67 52.38 59.00 -29.61
N ILE A 68 52.10 57.75 -29.98
CA ILE A 68 52.90 56.57 -29.57
C ILE A 68 54.35 56.75 -30.01
N HIS A 69 54.59 57.20 -31.24
CA HIS A 69 55.93 57.45 -31.73
C HIS A 69 56.69 58.49 -30.89
N GLN A 70 56.05 59.62 -30.60
CA GLN A 70 56.64 60.68 -29.79
C GLN A 70 56.92 60.21 -28.36
N MET A 71 56.03 59.38 -27.80
CA MET A 71 56.25 58.74 -26.49
C MET A 71 57.50 57.88 -26.50
N VAL A 72 57.62 56.95 -27.46
CA VAL A 72 58.74 56.00 -27.52
C VAL A 72 60.07 56.70 -27.82
N ASP A 73 60.14 57.57 -28.83
CA ASP A 73 61.39 58.23 -29.22
C ASP A 73 61.90 59.21 -28.15
N SER A 74 60.99 59.83 -27.37
CA SER A 74 61.38 60.72 -26.27
C SER A 74 61.77 59.99 -24.97
N LYS A 75 61.65 58.66 -24.93
CA LYS A 75 61.76 57.88 -23.68
C LYS A 75 60.81 58.43 -22.62
N GLY A 76 59.52 58.58 -22.97
CA GLY A 76 58.46 59.10 -22.12
C GLY A 76 58.51 60.57 -21.74
N LYS A 77 59.56 61.31 -22.10
CA LYS A 77 59.68 62.74 -21.76
C LYS A 77 58.68 63.64 -22.48
N SER A 78 58.15 63.23 -23.64
CA SER A 78 57.10 63.99 -24.34
C SER A 78 55.74 63.87 -23.66
N HIS A 79 55.53 62.78 -22.91
CA HIS A 79 54.31 62.49 -22.18
C HIS A 79 54.68 62.00 -20.78
N PRO A 80 55.36 62.83 -19.96
CA PRO A 80 55.90 62.42 -18.66
C PRO A 80 54.81 61.99 -17.68
N GLN A 81 53.57 62.42 -17.93
CA GLN A 81 52.39 61.95 -17.23
C GLN A 81 52.14 60.46 -17.49
N ARG A 82 52.42 59.92 -18.68
CA ARG A 82 52.18 58.52 -19.04
C ARG A 82 53.34 57.65 -18.53
N THR A 83 53.09 56.91 -17.45
CA THR A 83 54.01 56.01 -16.75
C THR A 83 53.63 54.55 -16.96
N GLY A 84 54.38 53.60 -16.39
CA GLY A 84 54.11 52.15 -16.47
C GLY A 84 54.44 51.49 -17.80
N TRP A 85 54.22 52.13 -18.94
CA TRP A 85 54.36 51.50 -20.25
C TRP A 85 55.80 51.16 -20.62
N GLY A 86 55.94 50.11 -21.45
CA GLY A 86 57.19 49.72 -22.08
C GLY A 86 57.09 49.75 -23.60
N ALA A 87 58.21 50.01 -24.27
CA ALA A 87 58.28 49.84 -25.71
C ALA A 87 59.59 49.24 -26.18
N ILE A 88 59.52 48.47 -27.26
CA ILE A 88 60.71 48.00 -27.96
C ILE A 88 60.76 48.69 -29.32
N LYS A 89 61.84 49.42 -29.56
CA LYS A 89 62.13 50.07 -30.83
C LYS A 89 62.85 49.09 -31.74
N TYR A 90 62.29 48.94 -32.94
CA TYR A 90 62.91 48.20 -34.02
C TYR A 90 63.29 49.18 -35.12
N GLU A 91 64.42 48.91 -35.75
CA GLU A 91 64.78 49.55 -37.01
C GLU A 91 64.72 48.49 -38.11
N CYS A 92 64.21 48.89 -39.28
CA CYS A 92 64.31 48.03 -40.43
C CYS A 92 65.76 48.00 -40.90
N VAL A 93 66.29 46.79 -41.04
CA VAL A 93 67.55 46.52 -41.74
C VAL A 93 67.17 45.90 -43.08
N ARG A 94 67.28 46.71 -44.12
CA ARG A 94 67.16 46.32 -45.53
C ARG A 94 68.57 46.19 -46.10
N THR A 95 68.89 45.01 -46.60
CA THR A 95 70.12 44.76 -47.35
C THR A 95 69.73 44.47 -48.78
N ASP A 96 70.08 45.41 -49.66
CA ASP A 96 69.98 45.25 -51.10
C ASP A 96 71.32 44.72 -51.58
N THR A 97 71.31 43.52 -52.15
CA THR A 97 72.50 42.92 -52.72
C THR A 97 72.33 42.86 -54.23
N ASP A 98 73.12 43.66 -54.96
CA ASP A 98 73.20 43.58 -56.41
C ASP A 98 73.71 42.19 -56.80
N TYR A 99 72.95 41.51 -57.64
CA TYR A 99 73.37 40.25 -58.22
C TYR A 99 73.20 40.29 -59.74
N ILE A 100 73.99 39.48 -60.43
CA ILE A 100 73.87 39.35 -61.87
C ILE A 100 72.64 38.49 -62.13
N ALA A 101 71.52 39.12 -62.49
CA ALA A 101 70.29 38.41 -62.87
C ALA A 101 70.36 37.79 -64.27
N GLY A 102 71.34 38.21 -65.08
CA GLY A 102 71.62 37.64 -66.39
C GLY A 102 72.71 38.42 -67.13
N TYR A 103 72.89 38.14 -68.41
CA TYR A 103 73.73 38.94 -69.30
C TYR A 103 72.88 39.41 -70.49
N ASP A 104 73.14 40.61 -70.99
CA ASP A 104 72.49 41.13 -72.18
C ASP A 104 72.99 40.43 -73.46
N TYR A 105 72.39 40.77 -74.60
CA TYR A 105 72.77 40.19 -75.89
C TYR A 105 74.24 40.41 -76.28
N TYR A 106 74.90 41.42 -75.71
CA TYR A 106 76.32 41.73 -75.94
C TYR A 106 77.24 41.12 -74.88
N GLY A 107 76.71 40.33 -73.95
CA GLY A 107 77.46 39.67 -72.89
C GLY A 107 77.80 40.57 -71.72
N ASN A 108 77.15 41.74 -71.57
CA ASN A 108 77.31 42.58 -70.38
C ASN A 108 76.37 42.08 -69.26
N PRO A 109 76.82 42.01 -68.00
CA PRO A 109 75.96 41.59 -66.90
C PRO A 109 74.78 42.56 -66.71
N ILE A 110 73.56 42.01 -66.70
CA ILE A 110 72.34 42.66 -66.23
C ILE A 110 72.28 42.47 -64.73
N TRP A 111 72.34 43.59 -64.02
CA TRP A 111 72.24 43.62 -62.57
C TRP A 111 70.79 43.76 -62.15
N ASP A 112 70.39 43.00 -61.14
CA ASP A 112 69.12 43.14 -60.43
C ASP A 112 69.40 43.13 -58.92
N VAL A 113 68.41 43.55 -58.13
CA VAL A 113 68.57 43.74 -56.69
C VAL A 113 67.81 42.66 -55.95
N HIS A 114 68.53 41.86 -55.15
CA HIS A 114 67.88 41.00 -54.17
C HIS A 114 67.75 41.74 -52.84
N THR A 115 66.51 42.03 -52.45
CA THR A 115 66.19 42.74 -51.21
C THR A 115 65.83 41.77 -50.10
N VAL A 116 66.63 41.73 -49.03
CA VAL A 116 66.26 41.11 -47.75
C VAL A 116 66.02 42.21 -46.73
N SER A 117 64.82 42.26 -46.17
CA SER A 117 64.43 43.26 -45.16
C SER A 117 63.93 42.57 -43.90
N GLY A 118 64.39 43.00 -42.73
CA GLY A 118 63.92 42.47 -41.45
C GLY A 118 63.96 43.54 -40.35
N TRP A 119 63.11 43.38 -39.34
CA TRP A 119 63.09 44.24 -38.18
C TRP A 119 64.15 43.79 -37.17
N ARG A 120 65.11 44.67 -36.88
CA ARG A 120 66.13 44.43 -35.85
C ARG A 120 65.76 45.21 -34.59
N GLN A 121 65.65 44.51 -33.46
CA GLN A 121 65.49 45.16 -32.16
C GLN A 121 66.70 46.06 -31.90
N LYS A 122 66.42 47.32 -31.57
CA LYS A 122 67.46 48.33 -31.34
C LYS A 122 67.59 48.66 -29.87
N GLU A 123 66.49 49.08 -29.25
CA GLU A 123 66.45 49.53 -27.86
C GLU A 123 65.13 49.11 -27.25
N ASP A 124 65.18 48.58 -26.03
CA ASP A 124 64.05 48.46 -25.13
C ASP A 124 63.99 49.68 -24.21
N TYR A 125 62.77 50.09 -23.89
CA TYR A 125 62.49 51.18 -22.99
C TYR A 125 61.31 50.81 -22.08
N SER A 126 61.39 51.19 -20.82
CA SER A 126 60.27 51.14 -19.88
C SER A 126 60.26 52.42 -19.07
N THR A 127 59.08 52.98 -18.88
CA THR A 127 58.87 54.01 -17.86
C THR A 127 58.77 53.34 -16.48
N GLU A 128 59.10 54.08 -15.41
CA GLU A 128 58.77 53.63 -14.05
C GLU A 128 57.25 53.56 -13.94
N ASP A 129 56.76 52.47 -13.36
CA ASP A 129 55.34 52.28 -13.10
C ASP A 129 54.93 53.10 -11.89
N SER A 130 54.13 54.14 -12.12
CA SER A 130 53.60 54.99 -11.05
C SER A 130 52.21 54.54 -10.61
N HIS A 131 51.89 53.25 -10.80
CA HIS A 131 50.58 52.67 -10.54
C HIS A 131 49.97 53.24 -9.26
N VAL A 132 48.88 54.00 -9.42
CA VAL A 132 48.04 54.36 -8.30
C VAL A 132 47.00 53.24 -8.24
N PRO A 133 46.93 52.47 -7.16
CA PRO A 133 45.90 51.43 -7.04
C PRO A 133 44.53 52.07 -7.29
N HIS A 134 43.74 51.49 -8.21
CA HIS A 134 42.37 51.93 -8.41
C HIS A 134 41.65 51.98 -7.08
N GLN A 135 40.86 53.04 -6.88
CA GLN A 135 40.02 53.12 -5.71
C GLN A 135 39.01 51.95 -5.76
N PRO A 136 38.69 51.30 -4.62
CA PRO A 136 37.72 50.21 -4.58
C PRO A 136 36.37 50.54 -5.26
N ALA A 137 35.98 51.82 -5.28
CA ALA A 137 34.77 52.31 -5.96
C ALA A 137 34.82 52.18 -7.49
N GLU A 138 35.99 52.33 -8.12
CA GLU A 138 36.16 52.15 -9.57
C GLU A 138 36.13 50.66 -9.93
N VAL A 139 36.74 49.82 -9.10
CA VAL A 139 36.70 48.36 -9.25
C VAL A 139 35.26 47.86 -9.21
N LYS A 140 34.47 48.34 -8.23
CA LYS A 140 33.04 48.08 -8.13
C LYS A 140 32.30 48.47 -9.40
N LYS A 141 32.51 49.70 -9.91
CA LYS A 141 31.80 50.21 -11.08
C LYS A 141 31.98 49.32 -12.30
N GLU A 142 33.21 48.90 -12.60
CA GLU A 142 33.49 48.08 -13.78
C GLU A 142 32.93 46.65 -13.64
N ILE A 143 33.01 46.03 -12.45
CA ILE A 143 32.37 44.72 -12.19
C ILE A 143 30.85 44.82 -12.38
N VAL A 144 30.22 45.85 -11.83
CA VAL A 144 28.77 46.08 -11.97
C VAL A 144 28.40 46.33 -13.44
N GLN A 145 29.24 47.04 -14.19
CA GLN A 145 29.02 47.30 -15.60
C GLN A 145 29.16 46.03 -16.46
N GLN A 146 30.13 45.16 -16.16
CA GLN A 146 30.38 43.94 -16.93
C GLN A 146 29.49 42.76 -16.55
N PHE A 147 29.19 42.58 -15.26
CA PHE A 147 28.50 41.40 -14.70
C PHE A 147 27.19 41.71 -13.97
N GLY A 148 26.84 42.99 -13.78
CA GLY A 148 25.63 43.43 -13.09
C GLY A 148 25.81 43.64 -11.58
N GLN A 149 24.88 44.40 -10.99
CA GLN A 149 24.91 44.74 -9.55
C GLN A 149 24.79 43.50 -8.66
N GLU A 150 23.91 42.56 -9.02
CA GLU A 150 23.64 41.34 -8.25
C GLU A 150 24.88 40.45 -8.10
N MET A 151 25.71 40.35 -9.14
CA MET A 151 26.94 39.56 -9.11
C MET A 151 28.00 40.21 -8.20
N TYR A 152 28.11 41.54 -8.23
CA TYR A 152 29.02 42.26 -7.34
C TYR A 152 28.62 42.08 -5.87
N ASP A 153 27.32 42.24 -5.56
CA ASP A 153 26.82 42.09 -4.20
C ASP A 153 27.01 40.65 -3.68
N LEU A 154 26.87 39.65 -4.56
CA LEU A 154 27.16 38.25 -4.26
C LEU A 154 28.65 38.02 -3.94
N ALA A 155 29.55 38.59 -4.74
CA ALA A 155 30.99 38.51 -4.52
C ALA A 155 31.38 39.15 -3.17
N GLU A 156 30.83 40.33 -2.86
CA GLU A 156 31.07 41.04 -1.61
C GLU A 156 30.57 40.23 -0.39
N ALA A 157 29.36 39.67 -0.49
CA ALA A 157 28.79 38.82 0.56
C ALA A 157 29.61 37.54 0.81
N ALA A 158 30.22 36.98 -0.25
CA ALA A 158 31.12 35.83 -0.17
C ALA A 158 32.53 36.21 0.33
N GLY A 159 32.80 37.48 0.62
CA GLY A 159 34.11 37.96 1.05
C GLY A 159 35.17 37.91 -0.04
N ALA A 160 34.75 38.05 -1.31
CA ALA A 160 35.65 38.02 -2.45
C ALA A 160 36.75 39.08 -2.33
N VAL A 161 38.00 38.66 -2.50
CA VAL A 161 39.14 39.57 -2.58
C VAL A 161 39.51 39.73 -4.04
N PHE A 162 39.45 40.95 -4.52
CA PHE A 162 39.85 41.33 -5.86
C PHE A 162 41.36 41.61 -5.88
N TYR A 163 42.11 40.81 -6.64
CA TYR A 163 43.55 40.95 -6.75
C TYR A 163 44.00 41.13 -8.19
N TYR A 164 45.18 41.74 -8.35
CA TYR A 164 45.85 41.87 -9.64
C TYR A 164 46.26 40.49 -10.15
N ASP A 165 45.75 40.12 -11.31
CA ASP A 165 46.05 38.85 -11.98
C ASP A 165 47.01 39.11 -13.15
N ASP A 166 48.27 38.78 -12.91
CA ASP A 166 49.34 38.92 -13.90
C ASP A 166 49.43 37.70 -14.83
N THR A 167 48.58 36.69 -14.69
CA THR A 167 48.65 35.44 -15.46
C THR A 167 47.65 35.39 -16.61
N THR A 168 46.57 36.16 -16.55
CA THR A 168 45.56 36.22 -17.61
C THR A 168 46.15 36.84 -18.90
N PRO A 169 46.10 36.15 -20.07
CA PRO A 169 46.67 36.66 -21.31
C PRO A 169 45.93 37.90 -21.83
N VAL A 170 46.66 38.96 -22.17
CA VAL A 170 46.09 40.12 -22.89
C VAL A 170 46.11 39.82 -24.40
N PRO A 171 45.00 39.94 -25.14
CA PRO A 171 45.04 39.78 -26.58
C PRO A 171 45.95 40.82 -27.24
N ALA A 172 46.94 40.38 -28.03
CA ALA A 172 47.78 41.30 -28.81
C ALA A 172 46.97 41.95 -29.93
N ARG A 173 47.00 43.29 -30.05
CA ARG A 173 46.29 44.05 -31.10
C ARG A 173 47.28 44.60 -32.13
N PHE A 174 46.94 44.47 -33.41
CA PHE A 174 47.64 45.14 -34.52
C PHE A 174 46.93 46.45 -34.85
N LEU A 175 47.62 47.58 -34.77
CA LEU A 175 47.01 48.92 -34.93
C LEU A 175 47.21 49.51 -36.35
N THR A 176 47.69 48.71 -37.30
CA THR A 176 47.87 49.11 -38.71
C THR A 176 47.29 48.05 -39.64
N GLY A 177 46.55 48.48 -40.67
CA GLY A 177 45.61 47.70 -41.48
C GLY A 177 46.11 46.40 -42.16
N ASP A 178 45.13 45.68 -42.70
CA ASP A 178 45.14 44.34 -43.28
C ASP A 178 46.53 43.83 -43.76
N ILE A 179 47.15 43.00 -42.93
CA ILE A 179 48.49 42.47 -43.15
C ILE A 179 48.34 41.12 -43.86
N GLY A 180 48.60 41.09 -45.16
CA GLY A 180 48.56 39.86 -45.98
C GLY A 180 49.40 38.72 -45.40
N GLU A 181 49.03 37.48 -45.76
CA GLU A 181 49.45 36.21 -45.12
C GLU A 181 50.96 36.01 -44.90
N TYR A 182 51.82 36.72 -45.64
CA TYR A 182 53.27 36.51 -45.61
C TYR A 182 53.98 37.12 -44.39
N ASN A 183 53.38 38.10 -43.69
CA ASN A 183 53.99 38.81 -42.55
C ASN A 183 53.51 38.32 -41.17
N LYS A 184 52.72 37.23 -41.09
CA LYS A 184 52.27 36.62 -39.82
C LYS A 184 53.38 36.01 -38.95
N ARG A 185 54.65 36.08 -39.35
CA ARG A 185 55.80 35.47 -38.63
C ARG A 185 56.63 36.45 -37.80
N VAL A 186 56.05 37.53 -37.33
CA VAL A 186 56.65 38.27 -36.20
C VAL A 186 56.31 37.49 -34.93
N ASN A 187 57.07 36.43 -34.65
CA ASN A 187 56.99 35.67 -33.40
C ASN A 187 57.55 36.53 -32.25
N GLY A 188 56.76 37.50 -31.80
CA GLY A 188 56.86 38.06 -30.46
C GLY A 188 56.14 37.11 -29.51
N THR A 189 56.88 36.59 -28.53
CA THR A 189 56.38 35.74 -27.45
C THR A 189 55.18 36.39 -26.75
N THR A 190 54.03 35.72 -26.77
CA THR A 190 52.91 35.85 -25.81
C THR A 190 52.41 37.28 -25.48
N GLY A 191 51.36 37.71 -26.19
CA GLY A 191 50.17 38.39 -25.62
C GLY A 191 50.32 39.56 -24.63
N ARG A 192 51.27 40.48 -24.78
CA ARG A 192 51.25 41.76 -24.01
C ARG A 192 51.66 43.01 -24.80
N TYR A 193 51.87 42.89 -26.11
CA TYR A 193 52.37 43.99 -26.92
C TYR A 193 51.45 44.26 -28.11
N SER A 194 51.12 45.53 -28.31
CA SER A 194 50.52 46.04 -29.54
C SER A 194 51.64 46.47 -30.50
N ILE A 195 51.55 46.09 -31.77
CA ILE A 195 52.57 46.42 -32.77
C ILE A 195 52.11 47.63 -33.58
N TYR A 196 52.97 48.64 -33.66
CA TYR A 196 52.74 49.87 -34.40
C TYR A 196 53.90 50.17 -35.38
N TYR A 197 53.54 50.59 -36.60
CA TYR A 197 54.48 50.97 -37.66
C TYR A 197 54.23 52.41 -38.06
N LYS A 198 55.23 53.29 -37.93
CA LYS A 198 55.07 54.71 -38.28
C LYS A 198 55.22 55.00 -39.77
N ASP A 199 56.11 54.28 -40.44
CA ASP A 199 56.62 54.70 -41.75
C ASP A 199 56.18 53.82 -42.92
N SER A 200 55.21 52.92 -42.74
CA SER A 200 54.78 52.03 -43.84
C SER A 200 53.84 52.74 -44.81
N THR A 201 54.38 53.64 -45.63
CA THR A 201 53.68 54.13 -46.83
C THR A 201 53.61 53.08 -47.94
N TYR A 202 54.30 51.94 -47.78
CA TYR A 202 54.31 50.82 -48.71
C TYR A 202 53.55 49.61 -48.13
N THR A 203 52.27 49.52 -48.46
CA THR A 203 51.47 48.29 -48.28
C THR A 203 51.80 47.30 -49.40
N GLY A 204 52.96 46.66 -49.30
CA GLY A 204 53.32 45.61 -50.25
C GLY A 204 54.81 45.41 -50.40
N GLN A 205 55.34 44.55 -49.54
CA GLN A 205 56.63 43.86 -49.68
C GLN A 205 57.88 44.74 -49.41
N HIS A 206 58.51 44.46 -48.26
CA HIS A 206 59.78 44.98 -47.73
C HIS A 206 59.75 46.31 -46.98
N CYS A 207 60.21 46.28 -45.72
CA CYS A 207 60.46 47.50 -44.94
C CYS A 207 61.67 48.24 -45.50
N GLN A 208 61.70 49.57 -45.40
CA GLN A 208 62.79 50.43 -45.87
C GLN A 208 63.81 50.72 -44.75
N ASN A 209 65.10 50.81 -45.11
CA ASN A 209 66.14 51.25 -44.17
C ASN A 209 65.76 52.60 -43.54
N GLY A 210 65.73 52.64 -42.21
CA GLY A 210 65.34 53.83 -41.46
C GLY A 210 63.88 53.86 -41.01
N GLU A 211 63.02 52.99 -41.55
CA GLU A 211 61.67 52.79 -40.99
C GLU A 211 61.76 52.28 -39.57
N LYS A 212 60.83 52.73 -38.74
CA LYS A 212 60.76 52.38 -37.32
C LYS A 212 59.47 51.64 -37.03
N ALA A 213 59.60 50.54 -36.29
CA ALA A 213 58.48 49.83 -35.70
C ALA A 213 58.61 49.87 -34.18
N TYR A 214 57.47 49.90 -33.51
CA TYR A 214 57.38 50.02 -32.06
C TYR A 214 56.44 48.92 -31.56
N PHE A 215 56.92 48.15 -30.59
CA PHE A 215 56.04 47.34 -29.77
C PHE A 215 55.72 48.16 -28.55
N TYR A 216 54.45 48.44 -28.29
CA TYR A 216 53.98 49.09 -27.08
C TYR A 216 53.39 48.02 -26.17
N ARG A 217 53.91 47.90 -24.95
CA ARG A 217 53.31 47.06 -23.92
C ARG A 217 52.08 47.78 -23.42
N ASN A 218 50.91 47.26 -23.77
CA ASN A 218 49.71 47.67 -23.09
C ASN A 218 49.73 47.02 -21.70
N ASN A 219 49.74 47.86 -20.68
CA ASN A 219 49.79 47.45 -19.29
C ASN A 219 48.42 47.16 -18.70
N ASP A 220 47.37 47.15 -19.53
CA ASP A 220 46.07 46.65 -19.14
C ASP A 220 46.24 45.41 -18.28
N PHE A 221 45.59 45.47 -17.12
CA PHE A 221 45.69 44.42 -16.16
C PHE A 221 44.32 43.90 -15.84
N PHE A 222 44.31 42.64 -15.43
CA PHE A 222 43.10 41.99 -15.02
C PHE A 222 43.04 42.03 -13.51
N VAL A 223 41.88 42.43 -13.01
CA VAL A 223 41.52 42.20 -11.63
C VAL A 223 40.65 40.96 -11.64
N THR A 224 41.14 39.91 -10.98
CA THR A 224 40.42 38.65 -10.84
C THR A 224 39.98 38.50 -9.39
N ALA A 225 38.74 38.06 -9.19
CA ALA A 225 38.28 37.54 -7.92
C ALA A 225 37.71 36.15 -8.13
N THR A 226 38.15 35.20 -7.31
CA THR A 226 37.54 33.88 -7.20
C THR A 226 36.93 33.77 -5.81
N PHE A 227 35.65 33.45 -5.77
CA PHE A 227 34.90 33.28 -4.52
C PHE A 227 33.98 32.08 -4.62
N ASP A 228 33.73 31.46 -3.47
CA ASP A 228 32.80 30.35 -3.35
C ASP A 228 31.47 30.87 -2.82
N VAL A 229 30.39 30.50 -3.49
CA VAL A 229 29.04 30.67 -2.95
C VAL A 229 28.64 29.35 -2.32
N GLU A 230 28.53 29.34 -1.00
CA GLU A 230 28.06 28.18 -0.25
C GLU A 230 26.54 28.14 -0.27
N TRP A 231 25.99 27.02 -0.72
CA TRP A 231 24.56 26.80 -0.68
C TRP A 231 24.14 26.03 0.58
N VAL A 232 23.14 26.55 1.28
CA VAL A 232 22.52 25.94 2.45
C VAL A 232 21.10 25.53 2.11
N GLU A 233 20.77 24.28 2.43
CA GLU A 233 19.44 23.73 2.24
C GLU A 233 18.40 24.47 3.11
N PRO A 234 17.29 24.97 2.53
CA PRO A 234 16.19 25.50 3.31
C PRO A 234 15.51 24.40 4.15
N GLU A 235 15.43 24.59 5.47
CA GLU A 235 14.81 23.63 6.40
C GLU A 235 13.32 23.36 6.08
N ASP A 236 12.62 24.33 5.51
CA ASP A 236 11.19 24.28 5.16
C ASP A 236 10.88 23.51 3.86
N LYS A 237 11.91 23.05 3.13
CA LYS A 237 11.78 22.36 1.84
C LYS A 237 12.23 20.90 1.85
N GLN A 238 12.14 20.24 3.00
CA GLN A 238 12.42 18.80 3.08
C GLN A 238 11.37 17.97 2.33
N GLY A 239 11.79 16.81 1.82
CA GLY A 239 10.90 15.86 1.17
C GLY A 239 9.81 15.33 2.12
N THR A 240 8.62 15.11 1.57
CA THR A 240 7.46 14.54 2.27
C THR A 240 6.84 13.38 1.47
N GLY A 241 6.04 12.55 2.14
CA GLY A 241 5.30 11.45 1.54
C GLY A 241 3.90 11.36 2.13
N LEU A 242 2.89 11.68 1.31
CA LEU A 242 1.47 11.65 1.66
C LEU A 242 0.80 10.49 0.93
N GLY A 243 -0.02 9.71 1.62
CA GLY A 243 -0.67 8.58 0.97
C GLY A 243 -1.13 7.51 1.93
N ARG A 244 -1.28 6.30 1.39
CA ARG A 244 -1.66 5.13 2.18
C ARG A 244 -1.12 3.84 1.58
N ALA A 245 -0.87 2.90 2.46
CA ALA A 245 -0.70 1.49 2.13
C ALA A 245 -1.71 0.67 2.92
N TYR A 246 -2.34 -0.32 2.30
CA TYR A 246 -3.21 -1.24 2.99
C TYR A 246 -3.18 -2.63 2.37
N TRP A 247 -3.62 -3.59 3.16
CA TRP A 247 -4.09 -4.86 2.66
C TRP A 247 -5.51 -5.13 3.17
N GLU A 248 -6.29 -5.88 2.41
CA GLU A 248 -7.61 -6.36 2.81
C GLU A 248 -7.94 -7.74 2.22
N LEU A 249 -8.83 -8.47 2.86
CA LEU A 249 -9.42 -9.67 2.28
C LEU A 249 -10.51 -9.29 1.29
N GLU A 250 -10.41 -9.83 0.08
CA GLU A 250 -11.38 -9.59 -0.98
C GLU A 250 -11.77 -10.88 -1.69
N ARG A 251 -13.06 -11.01 -1.99
CA ARG A 251 -13.62 -12.14 -2.72
C ARG A 251 -13.77 -11.80 -4.20
N LYS A 252 -12.70 -12.02 -4.98
CA LYS A 252 -12.70 -11.78 -6.42
C LYS A 252 -13.48 -12.83 -7.20
N ASP A 253 -13.31 -14.11 -6.84
CA ASP A 253 -14.10 -15.21 -7.36
C ASP A 253 -15.20 -15.59 -6.36
N LYS A 254 -16.46 -15.52 -6.79
CA LYS A 254 -17.62 -15.89 -5.96
C LYS A 254 -17.59 -17.37 -5.56
N ASN A 255 -16.84 -18.23 -6.25
CA ASN A 255 -16.70 -19.64 -5.89
C ASN A 255 -15.42 -19.95 -5.09
N GLY A 256 -14.50 -18.99 -5.02
CA GLY A 256 -13.17 -19.16 -4.41
C GLY A 256 -13.10 -18.70 -2.96
N LEU A 257 -11.95 -18.94 -2.35
CA LEU A 257 -11.57 -18.31 -1.08
C LEU A 257 -11.25 -16.82 -1.32
N SER A 258 -11.30 -16.03 -0.26
CA SER A 258 -10.82 -14.64 -0.32
C SER A 258 -9.31 -14.57 -0.58
N GLU A 259 -8.88 -13.57 -1.33
CA GLU A 259 -7.48 -13.23 -1.60
C GLU A 259 -7.09 -12.00 -0.78
N VAL A 260 -5.79 -11.79 -0.55
CA VAL A 260 -5.29 -10.53 0.01
C VAL A 260 -5.09 -9.54 -1.13
N ALA A 261 -5.91 -8.50 -1.16
CA ALA A 261 -5.76 -7.33 -2.00
C ALA A 261 -4.78 -6.36 -1.33
N VAL A 262 -3.75 -5.95 -2.06
CA VAL A 262 -2.71 -5.04 -1.60
C VAL A 262 -2.79 -3.75 -2.40
N TYR A 263 -2.66 -2.62 -1.71
CA TYR A 263 -2.60 -1.30 -2.31
C TYR A 263 -1.53 -0.45 -1.64
N SER A 264 -0.72 0.26 -2.42
CA SER A 264 0.25 1.25 -1.94
C SER A 264 0.28 2.44 -2.88
N SER A 265 -0.02 3.63 -2.37
CA SER A 265 -0.03 4.87 -3.15
C SER A 265 0.43 6.02 -2.29
N PHE A 266 1.58 6.56 -2.63
CA PHE A 266 2.18 7.72 -1.99
C PHE A 266 2.54 8.79 -3.01
N LYS A 267 2.52 10.06 -2.58
CA LYS A 267 2.89 11.21 -3.39
C LYS A 267 3.67 12.20 -2.53
N GLY A 268 4.73 12.78 -3.07
CA GLY A 268 5.42 13.90 -2.45
C GLY A 268 4.79 15.24 -2.78
N GLU A 269 5.08 16.26 -1.99
CA GLU A 269 4.71 17.65 -2.28
C GLU A 269 5.66 18.27 -3.30
N TYR A 270 5.64 17.75 -4.53
CA TYR A 270 6.63 18.06 -5.57
C TYR A 270 6.78 19.55 -5.89
N ASP A 271 5.71 20.33 -5.73
CA ASP A 271 5.69 21.78 -6.00
C ASP A 271 6.58 22.59 -5.02
N LYS A 272 6.99 22.00 -3.89
CA LYS A 272 7.94 22.65 -2.95
C LYS A 272 9.38 22.64 -3.45
N HIS A 273 9.70 21.75 -4.39
CA HIS A 273 11.04 21.52 -4.88
C HIS A 273 11.28 22.17 -6.24
N VAL A 274 12.55 22.42 -6.59
CA VAL A 274 12.91 22.93 -7.92
C VAL A 274 12.68 21.84 -8.98
N ALA A 275 13.06 20.60 -8.67
CA ALA A 275 12.76 19.45 -9.51
C ALA A 275 12.72 18.15 -8.69
N VAL A 276 12.00 17.17 -9.22
CA VAL A 276 11.86 15.81 -8.65
C VAL A 276 12.09 14.79 -9.76
N ARG A 277 12.71 13.66 -9.44
CA ARG A 277 12.89 12.51 -10.35
C ARG A 277 12.98 11.19 -9.58
N ASN A 278 13.08 10.08 -10.31
CA ASN A 278 13.27 8.72 -9.76
C ASN A 278 12.21 8.35 -8.72
N ILE A 279 10.94 8.69 -9.00
CA ILE A 279 9.82 8.34 -8.13
C ILE A 279 9.63 6.83 -8.18
N LYS A 280 9.53 6.21 -7.01
CA LYS A 280 9.46 4.76 -6.91
C LYS A 280 8.64 4.32 -5.69
N HIS A 281 7.67 3.46 -5.95
CA HIS A 281 6.94 2.69 -4.94
C HIS A 281 7.48 1.27 -4.95
N THR A 282 7.63 0.70 -3.76
CA THR A 282 8.00 -0.70 -3.59
C THR A 282 7.02 -1.36 -2.64
N VAL A 283 6.60 -2.58 -2.95
CA VAL A 283 5.87 -3.45 -2.03
C VAL A 283 6.52 -4.82 -2.07
N ASP A 284 6.83 -5.36 -0.90
CA ASP A 284 7.33 -6.71 -0.71
C ASP A 284 6.39 -7.47 0.23
N LEU A 285 5.86 -8.60 -0.26
CA LEU A 285 5.00 -9.49 0.49
C LEU A 285 5.28 -10.95 0.10
N ASP A 286 5.94 -11.67 1.00
CA ASP A 286 6.34 -13.07 0.84
C ASP A 286 7.17 -13.30 -0.44
N THR A 287 6.66 -14.01 -1.45
CA THR A 287 7.39 -14.24 -2.71
C THR A 287 7.20 -13.13 -3.74
N LYS A 288 6.43 -12.08 -3.42
CA LYS A 288 6.00 -11.06 -4.38
C LYS A 288 6.62 -9.71 -4.05
N HIS A 289 7.54 -9.31 -4.92
CA HIS A 289 8.17 -7.99 -4.92
C HIS A 289 7.69 -7.21 -6.14
N VAL A 290 7.17 -6.00 -5.93
CA VAL A 290 6.70 -5.10 -6.98
C VAL A 290 7.34 -3.73 -6.80
N GLU A 291 7.89 -3.20 -7.90
CA GLU A 291 8.54 -1.90 -7.96
C GLU A 291 8.08 -1.16 -9.21
N GLN A 292 7.61 0.08 -9.05
CA GLN A 292 7.14 0.93 -10.17
C GLN A 292 6.98 2.40 -9.75
N GLU A 293 6.80 3.30 -10.71
CA GLU A 293 6.66 4.75 -10.48
C GLU A 293 5.30 5.16 -9.89
N GLY A 294 4.24 4.39 -10.20
CA GLY A 294 2.87 4.68 -9.80
C GLY A 294 2.34 3.76 -8.70
N PRO A 295 1.08 3.95 -8.28
CA PRO A 295 0.42 3.13 -7.26
C PRO A 295 0.52 1.64 -7.55
N ILE A 296 0.88 0.85 -6.54
CA ILE A 296 0.94 -0.60 -6.62
C ILE A 296 -0.41 -1.17 -6.16
N GLU A 297 -1.03 -1.99 -7.00
CA GLU A 297 -2.20 -2.80 -6.65
C GLU A 297 -2.02 -4.23 -7.15
N PHE A 298 -2.24 -5.21 -6.28
CA PHE A 298 -2.28 -6.61 -6.70
C PHE A 298 -3.02 -7.51 -5.72
N TYR A 299 -3.32 -8.73 -6.17
CA TYR A 299 -3.87 -9.80 -5.34
C TYR A 299 -2.82 -10.90 -5.12
N ILE A 300 -2.92 -11.58 -3.98
CA ILE A 300 -2.13 -12.75 -3.63
C ILE A 300 -2.97 -13.71 -2.77
N ASN A 301 -2.68 -15.01 -2.86
CA ASN A 301 -3.38 -16.01 -2.08
C ASN A 301 -3.25 -15.70 -0.57
N ALA A 302 -4.38 -15.55 0.13
CA ALA A 302 -4.41 -15.16 1.53
C ALA A 302 -3.66 -16.17 2.43
N LYS A 303 -3.87 -17.48 2.25
CA LYS A 303 -3.16 -18.50 3.04
C LYS A 303 -1.64 -18.45 2.86
N GLN A 304 -1.14 -18.08 1.69
CA GLN A 304 0.30 -17.96 1.43
C GLN A 304 0.94 -16.86 2.29
N VAL A 305 0.24 -15.73 2.45
CA VAL A 305 0.77 -14.52 3.09
C VAL A 305 0.30 -14.34 4.54
N GLN A 306 -0.43 -15.32 5.07
CA GLN A 306 -0.93 -15.28 6.44
C GLN A 306 0.22 -15.21 7.45
N ASN A 307 0.12 -14.26 8.40
CA ASN A 307 1.14 -13.94 9.39
C ASN A 307 2.50 -13.52 8.78
N LYS A 308 2.49 -12.98 7.55
CA LYS A 308 3.63 -12.29 6.95
C LYS A 308 3.46 -10.79 7.11
N ASP A 309 4.54 -10.05 6.91
CA ASP A 309 4.49 -8.59 6.91
C ASP A 309 4.55 -8.08 5.46
N MET A 310 3.63 -7.19 5.11
CA MET A 310 3.69 -6.40 3.89
C MET A 310 4.62 -5.21 4.13
N GLN A 311 5.81 -5.26 3.56
CA GLN A 311 6.71 -4.11 3.54
C GLN A 311 6.30 -3.19 2.39
N TYR A 312 6.28 -1.90 2.63
CA TYR A 312 6.07 -0.90 1.59
C TYR A 312 7.10 0.22 1.73
N ALA A 313 7.54 0.74 0.60
CA ALA A 313 8.43 1.88 0.51
C ALA A 313 7.97 2.87 -0.55
N PHE A 314 8.30 4.14 -0.33
CA PHE A 314 8.14 5.22 -1.29
C PHE A 314 9.38 6.10 -1.25
N GLU A 315 10.02 6.28 -2.40
CA GLU A 315 11.22 7.11 -2.53
C GLU A 315 11.14 8.02 -3.75
N TYR A 316 11.83 9.16 -3.66
CA TYR A 316 12.11 10.02 -4.79
C TYR A 316 13.34 10.88 -4.51
N GLU A 317 13.98 11.32 -5.60
CA GLU A 317 15.05 12.32 -5.55
C GLU A 317 14.48 13.71 -5.80
N TYR A 318 14.93 14.70 -5.05
CA TYR A 318 14.60 16.10 -5.28
C TYR A 318 15.82 16.99 -5.17
N THR A 319 15.72 18.18 -5.74
CA THR A 319 16.65 19.27 -5.45
C THR A 319 15.88 20.56 -5.21
N ASN A 320 16.36 21.35 -4.27
CA ASN A 320 15.86 22.70 -3.98
C ASN A 320 16.79 23.78 -4.54
N LYS A 321 17.89 23.38 -5.19
CA LYS A 321 18.89 24.27 -5.76
C LYS A 321 18.74 24.36 -7.28
N LYS A 322 18.78 25.59 -7.81
CA LYS A 322 18.99 25.86 -9.24
C LYS A 322 20.49 25.96 -9.51
N ILE A 323 20.93 25.70 -10.74
CA ILE A 323 22.36 25.82 -11.11
C ILE A 323 22.90 27.20 -10.73
N GLY A 324 22.10 28.25 -10.92
CA GLY A 324 22.46 29.60 -10.49
C GLY A 324 23.39 30.27 -11.50
N TRP A 325 24.40 31.00 -11.02
CA TRP A 325 25.30 31.75 -11.90
C TRP A 325 26.30 30.86 -12.62
N VAL A 326 26.31 30.92 -13.94
CA VAL A 326 27.26 30.21 -14.82
C VAL A 326 28.05 31.23 -15.63
N CYS A 327 29.37 31.24 -15.45
CA CYS A 327 30.27 32.08 -16.23
C CYS A 327 30.96 31.26 -17.32
N THR A 328 30.94 31.77 -18.55
CA THR A 328 31.56 31.15 -19.74
C THR A 328 32.50 32.14 -20.41
N GLY A 329 33.55 31.66 -21.08
CA GLY A 329 34.62 32.51 -21.63
C GLY A 329 35.70 32.85 -20.61
N ALA A 330 36.68 33.67 -21.01
CA ALA A 330 37.79 34.11 -20.17
C ALA A 330 38.14 35.58 -20.48
N GLY A 331 38.71 36.31 -19.51
CA GLY A 331 39.10 37.71 -19.67
C GLY A 331 37.93 38.62 -20.07
N GLU A 332 38.12 39.48 -21.07
CA GLU A 332 37.11 40.43 -21.57
C GLU A 332 35.86 39.77 -22.17
N GLU A 333 35.99 38.52 -22.66
CA GLU A 333 34.90 37.77 -23.28
C GLU A 333 34.05 37.01 -22.25
N GLN A 334 34.42 37.06 -20.97
CA GLN A 334 33.68 36.35 -19.93
C GLN A 334 32.26 36.92 -19.79
N ARG A 335 31.28 36.03 -19.88
CA ARG A 335 29.86 36.32 -19.67
C ARG A 335 29.31 35.41 -18.59
N CYS A 336 28.71 36.01 -17.57
CA CYS A 336 27.96 35.31 -16.53
C CYS A 336 26.47 35.48 -16.77
N HIS A 337 25.72 34.39 -16.69
CA HIS A 337 24.27 34.41 -16.77
C HIS A 337 23.68 33.48 -15.71
N TRP A 338 22.41 33.71 -15.37
CA TRP A 338 21.69 32.86 -14.44
C TRP A 338 21.04 31.68 -15.17
N ASP A 339 21.20 30.48 -14.62
CA ASP A 339 20.62 29.23 -15.12
C ASP A 339 19.59 28.68 -14.12
N ASP A 340 18.32 28.70 -14.53
CA ASP A 340 17.19 28.25 -13.73
C ASP A 340 16.97 26.73 -13.73
N ARG A 341 17.79 25.96 -14.46
CA ARG A 341 17.70 24.49 -14.47
C ARG A 341 18.05 23.93 -13.09
N PRO A 342 17.50 22.75 -12.72
CA PRO A 342 17.80 22.09 -11.44
C PRO A 342 19.27 21.65 -11.34
N ASP A 343 19.90 21.89 -10.19
CA ASP A 343 21.26 21.44 -9.90
C ASP A 343 21.25 20.09 -9.18
N TRP A 344 21.36 19.00 -9.94
CA TRP A 344 21.37 17.64 -9.39
C TRP A 344 22.65 17.28 -8.61
N ARG A 345 23.65 18.17 -8.51
CA ARG A 345 24.73 18.02 -7.52
C ARG A 345 24.19 18.20 -6.10
N ALA A 346 23.10 18.97 -5.95
CA ALA A 346 22.33 19.18 -4.72
C ALA A 346 21.14 18.23 -4.63
N VAL A 347 21.34 16.98 -5.05
CA VAL A 347 20.31 15.95 -4.93
C VAL A 347 20.15 15.56 -3.47
N GLN A 348 18.90 15.52 -3.03
CA GLN A 348 18.48 14.89 -1.79
C GLN A 348 17.57 13.70 -2.12
N LYS A 349 17.58 12.70 -1.24
CA LYS A 349 16.69 11.55 -1.35
C LYS A 349 15.71 11.55 -0.18
N PHE A 350 14.43 11.46 -0.51
CA PHE A 350 13.38 11.17 0.45
C PHE A 350 13.07 9.67 0.40
N GLU A 351 12.98 9.05 1.58
CA GLU A 351 12.55 7.66 1.73
C GLU A 351 11.52 7.53 2.85
N LEU A 352 10.42 6.86 2.54
CA LEU A 352 9.40 6.43 3.47
C LEU A 352 9.33 4.91 3.44
N ASN A 353 9.45 4.28 4.60
CA ASN A 353 9.37 2.83 4.73
C ASN A 353 8.36 2.47 5.84
N GLY A 354 7.63 1.39 5.64
CA GLY A 354 6.73 0.86 6.66
C GLY A 354 6.38 -0.62 6.45
N SER A 355 5.75 -1.19 7.47
CA SER A 355 5.40 -2.61 7.55
C SER A 355 3.98 -2.75 8.10
N ILE A 356 3.14 -3.53 7.42
CA ILE A 356 1.79 -3.89 7.89
C ILE A 356 1.70 -5.41 8.04
N PRO A 357 1.40 -5.95 9.24
CA PRO A 357 1.23 -7.39 9.41
C PRO A 357 -0.04 -7.88 8.71
N VAL A 358 0.05 -8.96 7.95
CA VAL A 358 -1.07 -9.64 7.27
C VAL A 358 -1.60 -10.74 8.20
N ASP A 359 -2.24 -10.35 9.29
CA ASP A 359 -2.65 -11.20 10.41
C ASP A 359 -4.12 -11.67 10.35
N HIS A 360 -4.67 -11.79 9.14
CA HIS A 360 -6.01 -12.33 8.95
C HIS A 360 -6.12 -13.77 9.47
N GLN A 361 -7.32 -14.19 9.85
CA GLN A 361 -7.57 -15.51 10.41
C GLN A 361 -8.26 -16.46 9.43
N GLN A 362 -8.00 -16.30 8.13
CA GLN A 362 -8.67 -17.10 7.10
C GLN A 362 -8.60 -18.62 7.37
N GLY A 363 -9.75 -19.30 7.34
CA GLY A 363 -9.87 -20.74 7.54
C GLY A 363 -9.61 -21.23 8.96
N LYS A 364 -9.54 -20.33 9.94
CA LYS A 364 -9.33 -20.69 11.34
C LYS A 364 -10.62 -21.19 11.97
N ALA A 365 -10.51 -22.25 12.79
CA ALA A 365 -11.58 -22.71 13.64
C ALA A 365 -11.59 -21.96 14.98
N GLU A 366 -12.76 -21.45 15.34
CA GLU A 366 -13.07 -20.81 16.61
C GLU A 366 -13.95 -21.74 17.42
N LYS A 367 -13.47 -22.13 18.61
CA LYS A 367 -14.16 -23.11 19.47
C LYS A 367 -14.53 -22.46 20.79
N SER A 368 -15.77 -22.63 21.20
CA SER A 368 -16.32 -22.08 22.44
C SER A 368 -17.35 -23.04 23.01
N ASP A 369 -17.51 -23.13 24.33
CA ASP A 369 -18.61 -23.92 24.92
C ASP A 369 -20.00 -23.34 24.62
N LYS A 370 -20.07 -22.07 24.18
CA LYS A 370 -21.31 -21.31 23.95
C LYS A 370 -21.20 -20.44 22.71
N LEU A 371 -22.32 -20.22 22.02
CA LEU A 371 -22.36 -19.36 20.82
C LEU A 371 -21.94 -17.93 21.14
N ASP A 372 -22.39 -17.39 22.28
CA ASP A 372 -22.05 -16.02 22.68
C ASP A 372 -20.53 -15.81 22.85
N GLY A 373 -19.78 -16.86 23.21
CA GLY A 373 -18.31 -16.80 23.27
C GLY A 373 -17.64 -16.67 21.90
N VAL A 374 -18.31 -17.09 20.83
CA VAL A 374 -17.87 -16.87 19.44
C VAL A 374 -18.26 -15.46 18.99
N LEU A 375 -19.50 -15.04 19.26
CA LEU A 375 -20.05 -13.77 18.76
C LEU A 375 -19.41 -12.50 19.36
N VAL A 376 -18.76 -12.58 20.52
CA VAL A 376 -18.02 -11.43 21.09
C VAL A 376 -16.72 -11.10 20.34
N LYS A 377 -16.27 -11.99 19.44
CA LYS A 377 -14.99 -11.85 18.75
C LYS A 377 -15.09 -10.98 17.50
N LYS A 378 -13.93 -10.44 17.10
CA LYS A 378 -13.73 -9.69 15.85
C LYS A 378 -12.53 -10.27 15.14
N TRP A 379 -12.61 -10.40 13.82
CA TRP A 379 -11.55 -10.97 12.99
C TRP A 379 -11.01 -9.91 12.06
N VAL A 380 -9.68 -9.79 11.99
CA VAL A 380 -9.02 -8.80 11.13
C VAL A 380 -9.21 -9.22 9.67
N VAL A 381 -9.77 -8.31 8.87
CA VAL A 381 -9.96 -8.48 7.42
C VAL A 381 -9.17 -7.45 6.62
N GLY A 382 -8.50 -6.51 7.27
CA GLY A 382 -7.61 -5.56 6.60
C GLY A 382 -6.89 -4.65 7.59
N ARG A 383 -5.83 -4.01 7.11
CA ARG A 383 -5.09 -2.99 7.86
C ARG A 383 -4.62 -1.90 6.91
N GLU A 384 -4.64 -0.66 7.37
CA GLU A 384 -4.20 0.52 6.64
C GLU A 384 -3.18 1.29 7.46
N ASP A 385 -2.12 1.73 6.80
CA ASP A 385 -1.25 2.81 7.24
C ASP A 385 -1.50 4.02 6.34
N LYS A 386 -1.91 5.13 6.94
CA LYS A 386 -2.16 6.40 6.27
C LYS A 386 -1.13 7.43 6.72
N TYR A 387 -0.51 8.09 5.76
CA TYR A 387 0.51 9.12 5.99
C TYR A 387 -0.06 10.48 5.58
N GLY A 388 -0.25 11.32 6.59
CA GLY A 388 -0.37 12.77 6.45
C GLY A 388 0.92 13.44 6.94
N PRO A 389 0.86 14.33 7.95
CA PRO A 389 2.06 14.78 8.67
C PRO A 389 2.60 13.72 9.65
N LEU A 390 1.74 12.83 10.12
CA LEU A 390 2.08 11.68 10.97
C LEU A 390 1.47 10.42 10.37
N LYS A 391 2.02 9.27 10.77
CA LYS A 391 1.49 7.95 10.43
C LYS A 391 0.31 7.62 11.34
N GLU A 392 -0.82 7.24 10.73
CA GLU A 392 -1.98 6.66 11.41
C GLU A 392 -2.17 5.22 10.94
N SER A 393 -2.22 4.28 11.89
CA SER A 393 -2.46 2.86 11.60
C SER A 393 -3.84 2.44 12.08
N LYS A 394 -4.60 1.75 11.25
CA LYS A 394 -5.94 1.24 11.57
C LYS A 394 -6.11 -0.21 11.15
N ALA A 395 -6.72 -1.02 12.02
CA ALA A 395 -7.16 -2.37 11.69
C ALA A 395 -8.66 -2.38 11.43
N TYR A 396 -9.07 -3.22 10.48
CA TYR A 396 -10.41 -3.37 9.96
C TYR A 396 -10.90 -4.78 10.25
N TYR A 397 -12.18 -4.91 10.60
CA TYR A 397 -12.72 -6.13 11.18
C TYR A 397 -14.01 -6.57 10.51
N GLU A 398 -14.19 -7.89 10.48
CA GLU A 398 -15.51 -8.50 10.40
C GLU A 398 -15.94 -9.04 11.77
N GLN A 399 -17.24 -9.10 12.00
CA GLN A 399 -17.82 -9.59 13.25
C GLN A 399 -19.24 -10.12 13.03
N TYR A 400 -19.69 -10.94 13.97
CA TYR A 400 -21.04 -11.49 14.00
C TYR A 400 -21.72 -11.09 15.30
N SER A 401 -23.01 -10.79 15.25
CA SER A 401 -23.85 -10.64 16.44
C SER A 401 -25.19 -11.33 16.23
N ARG A 402 -25.97 -11.48 17.30
CA ARG A 402 -27.37 -11.91 17.16
C ARG A 402 -28.15 -10.86 16.37
N ALA A 403 -28.94 -11.29 15.39
CA ALA A 403 -29.90 -10.42 14.72
C ALA A 403 -31.21 -10.33 15.52
N GLU A 404 -32.07 -9.39 15.13
CA GLU A 404 -33.41 -9.25 15.72
C GLU A 404 -34.22 -10.55 15.53
N GLY A 405 -34.91 -10.98 16.58
CA GLY A 405 -35.67 -12.23 16.57
C GLY A 405 -34.83 -13.52 16.64
N ASN A 406 -33.54 -13.45 16.98
CA ASN A 406 -32.77 -14.67 17.27
C ASN A 406 -33.20 -15.26 18.63
N GLU A 407 -33.83 -16.43 18.62
CA GLU A 407 -34.35 -17.15 19.79
C GLU A 407 -33.38 -18.23 20.34
N TRP A 408 -32.15 -18.28 19.84
CA TRP A 408 -31.15 -19.27 20.28
C TRP A 408 -30.88 -19.19 21.79
N GLN A 409 -30.75 -20.34 22.43
CA GLN A 409 -30.35 -20.45 23.83
C GLN A 409 -29.16 -21.39 23.93
N ASP A 410 -28.10 -20.95 24.62
CA ASP A 410 -26.92 -21.77 24.88
C ASP A 410 -27.21 -22.88 25.91
N GLU A 411 -28.19 -22.65 26.79
CA GLU A 411 -28.64 -23.59 27.81
C GLU A 411 -30.17 -23.72 27.77
N VAL A 412 -30.68 -24.92 27.49
CA VAL A 412 -32.11 -25.21 27.42
C VAL A 412 -32.53 -26.13 28.57
N LYS A 413 -33.52 -25.70 29.36
CA LYS A 413 -34.13 -26.53 30.40
C LYS A 413 -35.54 -26.94 29.98
N LEU A 414 -35.72 -28.22 29.71
CA LEU A 414 -36.99 -28.79 29.33
C LEU A 414 -37.69 -29.38 30.55
N LYS A 415 -39.02 -29.38 30.54
CA LYS A 415 -39.78 -30.14 31.55
C LYS A 415 -39.68 -31.64 31.30
N THR A 416 -39.57 -32.03 30.03
CA THR A 416 -39.53 -33.43 29.62
C THR A 416 -38.92 -33.60 28.23
N GLN A 417 -38.77 -34.84 27.75
CA GLN A 417 -38.30 -35.17 26.40
C GLN A 417 -39.25 -34.57 25.35
N THR A 418 -38.84 -33.43 24.81
CA THR A 418 -39.56 -32.66 23.80
C THR A 418 -38.59 -32.27 22.69
N THR A 419 -38.86 -31.19 21.96
CA THR A 419 -38.06 -30.81 20.79
C THR A 419 -37.04 -29.71 21.10
N LEU A 420 -35.87 -29.78 20.47
CA LEU A 420 -34.83 -28.76 20.49
C LEU A 420 -34.64 -28.12 19.10
N PRO A 421 -34.33 -26.81 19.02
CA PRO A 421 -33.95 -26.17 17.77
C PRO A 421 -32.55 -26.61 17.36
N MET A 422 -32.37 -26.97 16.08
CA MET A 422 -31.06 -27.39 15.55
C MET A 422 -30.29 -26.24 14.88
N THR A 423 -30.99 -25.17 14.52
CA THR A 423 -30.41 -24.00 13.86
C THR A 423 -29.95 -22.97 14.90
N PRO A 424 -28.83 -22.26 14.69
CA PRO A 424 -28.31 -21.26 15.61
C PRO A 424 -29.05 -19.90 15.58
N GLY A 425 -30.22 -19.84 14.93
CA GLY A 425 -30.99 -18.63 14.73
C GLY A 425 -30.38 -17.68 13.69
N LYS A 426 -30.75 -16.40 13.77
CA LYS A 426 -30.34 -15.37 12.82
C LYS A 426 -29.12 -14.59 13.30
N PHE A 427 -28.11 -14.39 12.43
CA PHE A 427 -26.97 -13.54 12.74
C PHE A 427 -26.94 -12.27 11.92
N MET A 428 -26.40 -11.22 12.52
CA MET A 428 -25.97 -10.01 11.82
C MET A 428 -24.47 -10.09 11.59
N TYR A 429 -24.07 -10.20 10.33
CA TYR A 429 -22.68 -10.05 9.89
C TYR A 429 -22.41 -8.56 9.65
N SER A 430 -21.26 -8.05 10.08
CA SER A 430 -20.84 -6.67 9.83
C SER A 430 -19.38 -6.61 9.40
N VAL A 431 -19.07 -5.79 8.40
CA VAL A 431 -17.71 -5.66 7.85
C VAL A 431 -17.38 -4.22 7.43
N GLU A 432 -16.12 -3.86 7.59
CA GLU A 432 -15.51 -2.62 7.11
C GLU A 432 -14.19 -2.96 6.41
N LEU A 433 -13.90 -2.34 5.27
CA LEU A 433 -12.68 -2.53 4.50
C LEU A 433 -11.94 -1.19 4.30
N PRO A 434 -10.59 -1.18 4.27
CA PRO A 434 -9.79 0.04 4.06
C PRO A 434 -9.98 0.67 2.68
N SER A 435 -10.24 -0.12 1.63
CA SER A 435 -10.54 0.39 0.29
C SER A 435 -11.87 1.16 0.22
N GLY A 436 -12.82 0.81 1.10
CA GLY A 436 -14.20 1.25 1.02
C GLY A 436 -15.10 0.41 0.11
N LYS A 437 -14.60 -0.68 -0.50
CA LYS A 437 -15.39 -1.57 -1.39
C LYS A 437 -16.65 -2.14 -0.74
N HIS A 438 -16.66 -2.30 0.58
CA HIS A 438 -17.86 -2.72 1.31
C HIS A 438 -19.04 -1.75 1.16
N LYS A 439 -18.78 -0.50 0.76
CA LYS A 439 -19.80 0.53 0.51
C LYS A 439 -20.47 0.37 -0.87
N ASP A 440 -19.92 -0.42 -1.78
CA ASP A 440 -20.43 -0.61 -3.14
C ASP A 440 -21.66 -1.52 -3.15
N GLY A 441 -22.76 -1.10 -3.77
CA GLY A 441 -24.07 -1.78 -3.67
C GLY A 441 -24.09 -3.27 -4.00
N ASP A 442 -23.13 -3.78 -4.78
CA ASP A 442 -22.99 -5.18 -5.19
C ASP A 442 -21.98 -5.98 -4.36
N PHE A 443 -21.39 -5.39 -3.31
CA PHE A 443 -20.48 -6.07 -2.39
C PHE A 443 -21.16 -7.29 -1.74
N TYR A 444 -20.50 -8.45 -1.81
CA TYR A 444 -20.97 -9.69 -1.21
C TYR A 444 -19.83 -10.45 -0.54
N PRO A 445 -19.91 -10.73 0.78
CA PRO A 445 -18.78 -11.28 1.53
C PRO A 445 -18.68 -12.81 1.47
N LEU A 446 -19.75 -13.53 1.09
CA LEU A 446 -19.79 -15.00 1.12
C LEU A 446 -19.54 -15.66 -0.25
N LYS A 447 -19.19 -16.94 -0.24
CA LYS A 447 -19.13 -17.76 -1.45
C LYS A 447 -20.53 -17.89 -2.04
N LYS A 448 -20.64 -18.25 -3.32
CA LYS A 448 -21.91 -18.52 -3.97
C LYS A 448 -22.72 -19.57 -3.19
N THR A 449 -22.05 -20.58 -2.65
CA THR A 449 -22.64 -21.66 -1.84
C THR A 449 -23.07 -21.24 -0.44
N GLN A 450 -22.80 -19.99 -0.02
CA GLN A 450 -22.96 -19.50 1.35
C GLN A 450 -22.18 -20.33 2.37
N SER A 451 -22.38 -20.05 3.65
CA SER A 451 -21.90 -20.87 4.76
C SER A 451 -22.78 -22.12 4.93
N SER A 452 -22.21 -23.17 5.49
CA SER A 452 -22.92 -24.42 5.83
C SER A 452 -22.54 -24.85 7.24
N GLY A 453 -23.11 -25.96 7.72
CA GLY A 453 -22.76 -26.48 9.02
C GLY A 453 -23.33 -27.85 9.30
N THR A 454 -23.07 -28.33 10.51
CA THR A 454 -23.52 -29.62 11.02
C THR A 454 -23.98 -29.46 12.45
N TYR A 455 -25.11 -30.08 12.79
CA TYR A 455 -25.62 -30.24 14.14
C TYR A 455 -25.48 -31.71 14.56
N GLN A 456 -24.72 -31.96 15.62
CA GLN A 456 -24.54 -33.26 16.23
C GLN A 456 -25.36 -33.32 17.53
N ALA A 457 -26.43 -34.11 17.51
CA ALA A 457 -27.24 -34.34 18.69
C ALA A 457 -26.50 -35.25 19.69
N ALA A 458 -26.72 -35.05 20.99
CA ALA A 458 -26.19 -35.92 22.03
C ALA A 458 -26.63 -37.38 21.83
N GLU A 459 -27.88 -37.57 21.41
CA GLU A 459 -28.45 -38.84 20.99
C GLU A 459 -29.48 -38.57 19.90
N LEU A 460 -29.56 -39.45 18.89
CA LEU A 460 -30.57 -39.45 17.83
C LEU A 460 -31.54 -40.63 18.02
N ASP A 461 -32.79 -40.46 17.61
CA ASP A 461 -33.76 -41.55 17.56
C ASP A 461 -33.26 -42.72 16.69
N GLU A 462 -33.57 -43.96 17.08
CA GLU A 462 -33.12 -45.19 16.38
C GLU A 462 -33.45 -45.16 14.88
N SER A 463 -34.60 -44.58 14.51
CA SER A 463 -35.01 -44.44 13.10
C SER A 463 -34.12 -43.47 12.28
N LEU A 464 -33.38 -42.58 12.95
CA LEU A 464 -32.58 -41.51 12.33
C LEU A 464 -31.07 -41.75 12.41
N GLN A 465 -30.60 -42.59 13.34
CA GLN A 465 -29.17 -42.81 13.62
C GLN A 465 -28.35 -43.19 12.37
N ALA A 466 -28.89 -44.03 11.50
CA ALA A 466 -28.19 -44.46 10.28
C ALA A 466 -28.08 -43.34 9.24
N GLU A 467 -29.12 -42.50 9.10
CA GLU A 467 -29.16 -41.41 8.11
C GLU A 467 -28.28 -40.23 8.54
N PHE A 468 -28.25 -39.93 9.84
CA PHE A 468 -27.57 -38.75 10.40
C PHE A 468 -26.36 -39.10 11.26
N ALA A 469 -25.67 -40.19 10.96
CA ALA A 469 -24.45 -40.60 11.66
C ALA A 469 -23.36 -39.51 11.64
N ASP A 470 -23.27 -38.75 10.55
CA ASP A 470 -22.34 -37.62 10.38
C ASP A 470 -22.91 -36.29 10.90
N GLY A 471 -24.12 -36.30 11.45
CA GLY A 471 -24.85 -35.14 11.95
C GLY A 471 -25.84 -34.53 10.94
N VAL A 472 -26.78 -33.76 11.47
CA VAL A 472 -27.83 -33.05 10.72
C VAL A 472 -27.21 -31.89 9.96
N GLN A 473 -27.46 -31.78 8.65
CA GLN A 473 -26.84 -30.75 7.85
C GLN A 473 -27.54 -29.40 8.04
N LEU A 474 -26.75 -28.33 8.04
CA LEU A 474 -27.18 -26.94 8.09
C LEU A 474 -26.73 -26.21 6.83
N GLN A 475 -27.58 -25.33 6.32
CA GLN A 475 -27.27 -24.49 5.17
C GLN A 475 -27.73 -23.05 5.44
N GLN A 476 -26.83 -22.10 5.22
CA GLN A 476 -27.20 -20.69 5.27
C GLN A 476 -28.00 -20.30 4.01
N LYS A 477 -29.08 -19.56 4.20
CA LYS A 477 -29.76 -18.86 3.11
C LYS A 477 -28.89 -17.70 2.60
N VAL A 478 -29.23 -17.18 1.42
CA VAL A 478 -28.62 -15.97 0.86
C VAL A 478 -28.72 -14.83 1.88
N LEU A 479 -27.62 -14.11 2.07
CA LEU A 479 -27.60 -12.96 2.97
C LEU A 479 -28.61 -11.90 2.54
N THR A 480 -29.34 -11.37 3.51
CA THR A 480 -30.18 -10.18 3.30
C THR A 480 -29.35 -8.95 3.63
N ASP A 481 -29.01 -8.17 2.61
CA ASP A 481 -28.29 -6.90 2.80
C ASP A 481 -29.16 -5.89 3.56
N LYS A 482 -28.61 -5.36 4.66
CA LYS A 482 -29.24 -4.34 5.51
C LYS A 482 -28.64 -2.95 5.28
N GLY A 483 -27.72 -2.83 4.32
CA GLY A 483 -27.06 -1.59 3.96
C GLY A 483 -25.99 -1.16 4.96
N MET A 484 -25.68 0.13 4.93
CA MET A 484 -24.65 0.72 5.80
C MET A 484 -25.22 1.12 7.16
N LYS A 485 -24.51 0.76 8.22
CA LYS A 485 -24.70 1.28 9.58
C LYS A 485 -23.39 1.86 10.07
N ALA A 486 -23.36 3.19 10.21
CA ALA A 486 -22.10 3.93 10.38
C ALA A 486 -21.11 3.58 9.26
N GLU A 487 -19.88 3.18 9.58
CA GLU A 487 -18.85 2.81 8.60
C GLU A 487 -18.90 1.34 8.16
N GLN A 488 -19.79 0.52 8.71
CA GLN A 488 -19.85 -0.92 8.43
C GLN A 488 -21.04 -1.26 7.54
N ARG A 489 -20.86 -2.20 6.61
CA ARG A 489 -22.00 -2.82 5.92
C ARG A 489 -22.51 -4.01 6.71
N GLN A 490 -23.83 -4.16 6.77
CA GLN A 490 -24.46 -5.20 7.56
C GLN A 490 -25.30 -6.15 6.70
N PHE A 491 -25.23 -7.43 7.02
CA PHE A 491 -25.99 -8.48 6.36
C PHE A 491 -26.65 -9.37 7.41
N GLU A 492 -27.93 -9.66 7.23
CA GLU A 492 -28.63 -10.66 8.05
C GLU A 492 -28.50 -12.04 7.40
N SER A 493 -28.17 -13.02 8.22
CA SER A 493 -28.04 -14.44 7.84
C SER A 493 -29.02 -15.28 8.64
N GLU A 494 -29.54 -16.31 7.99
CA GLU A 494 -30.43 -17.31 8.58
C GLU A 494 -30.00 -18.70 8.09
N PHE A 495 -29.90 -19.65 9.02
CA PHE A 495 -29.62 -21.04 8.71
C PHE A 495 -30.90 -21.85 8.68
N VAL A 496 -30.94 -22.84 7.79
CA VAL A 496 -31.92 -23.92 7.79
C VAL A 496 -31.22 -25.24 8.08
N SER A 497 -31.97 -26.20 8.59
CA SER A 497 -31.52 -27.58 8.81
C SER A 497 -32.24 -28.55 7.88
N ASP A 498 -31.75 -29.78 7.84
CA ASP A 498 -32.59 -30.90 7.40
C ASP A 498 -33.86 -31.00 8.26
N MET A 499 -34.89 -31.63 7.69
CA MET A 499 -36.22 -31.66 8.30
C MET A 499 -36.56 -33.04 8.86
N PHE A 500 -37.39 -33.05 9.89
CA PHE A 500 -37.84 -34.23 10.59
C PHE A 500 -39.37 -34.31 10.54
N PHE A 501 -39.86 -35.33 9.83
CA PHE A 501 -41.28 -35.65 9.77
C PHE A 501 -41.59 -36.63 10.90
N THR A 502 -42.55 -36.26 11.76
CA THR A 502 -42.98 -37.11 12.89
C THR A 502 -44.43 -37.51 12.72
N THR A 503 -44.72 -38.78 12.91
CA THR A 503 -46.09 -39.31 12.89
C THR A 503 -46.84 -39.04 14.19
N SER A 504 -48.14 -38.82 14.10
CA SER A 504 -48.97 -38.42 15.25
C SER A 504 -49.25 -39.56 16.23
N GLY A 505 -49.51 -40.76 15.74
CA GLY A 505 -49.89 -41.90 16.58
C GLY A 505 -48.69 -42.70 17.06
N THR A 506 -47.83 -43.11 16.14
CA THR A 506 -46.70 -44.00 16.43
C THR A 506 -45.44 -43.25 16.87
N GLY A 507 -45.32 -41.95 16.57
CA GLY A 507 -44.12 -41.18 16.89
C GLY A 507 -42.88 -41.60 16.07
N PHE A 508 -43.06 -42.37 14.99
CA PHE A 508 -42.02 -42.62 13.98
C PHE A 508 -41.48 -41.31 13.42
N MET A 509 -40.16 -41.24 13.22
CA MET A 509 -39.48 -40.10 12.64
C MET A 509 -38.79 -40.49 11.33
N SER A 510 -38.79 -39.57 10.37
CA SER A 510 -38.07 -39.71 9.10
C SER A 510 -37.39 -38.39 8.75
N GLY A 511 -36.14 -38.47 8.28
CA GLY A 511 -35.36 -37.32 7.84
C GLY A 511 -35.73 -36.85 6.44
N TYR A 512 -35.43 -35.60 6.11
CA TYR A 512 -35.49 -35.08 4.75
C TYR A 512 -34.37 -34.06 4.54
N ASN A 513 -33.55 -34.29 3.51
CA ASN A 513 -32.29 -33.57 3.22
C ASN A 513 -32.49 -32.15 2.65
N TYR A 514 -33.24 -31.33 3.37
CA TYR A 514 -33.61 -29.99 2.93
C TYR A 514 -32.41 -29.05 2.81
N ALA A 515 -31.41 -29.14 3.69
CA ALA A 515 -30.25 -28.24 3.68
C ALA A 515 -29.46 -28.38 2.37
N GLU A 516 -29.25 -29.61 1.89
CA GLU A 516 -28.56 -29.88 0.62
C GLU A 516 -29.39 -29.37 -0.57
N LYS A 517 -30.71 -29.52 -0.56
CA LYS A 517 -31.58 -28.98 -1.61
C LYS A 517 -31.53 -27.46 -1.68
N VAL A 518 -31.51 -26.78 -0.53
CA VAL A 518 -31.31 -25.32 -0.46
C VAL A 518 -29.95 -24.94 -1.01
N LYS A 519 -28.88 -25.66 -0.66
CA LYS A 519 -27.53 -25.42 -1.18
C LYS A 519 -27.49 -25.52 -2.71
N GLN A 520 -28.09 -26.57 -3.29
CA GLN A 520 -28.15 -26.73 -4.74
C GLN A 520 -29.00 -25.65 -5.41
N ALA A 521 -30.13 -25.27 -4.81
CA ALA A 521 -30.97 -24.19 -5.33
C ALA A 521 -30.19 -22.87 -5.38
N ILE A 522 -29.48 -22.50 -4.30
CA ILE A 522 -28.65 -21.28 -4.26
C ILE A 522 -27.51 -21.36 -5.28
N LYS A 523 -26.79 -22.48 -5.34
CA LYS A 523 -25.67 -22.67 -6.28
C LYS A 523 -26.10 -22.53 -7.74
N ASN A 524 -27.32 -22.97 -8.06
CA ASN A 524 -27.85 -22.98 -9.42
C ASN A 524 -28.78 -21.78 -9.72
N ASP A 525 -28.87 -20.80 -8.80
CA ASP A 525 -29.75 -19.63 -8.91
C ASP A 525 -31.23 -20.01 -9.16
N GLN A 526 -31.70 -21.07 -8.50
CA GLN A 526 -33.07 -21.60 -8.57
C GLN A 526 -33.90 -21.18 -7.35
N ALA A 527 -35.23 -21.24 -7.50
CA ALA A 527 -36.13 -21.05 -6.37
C ALA A 527 -35.90 -22.12 -5.30
N LEU A 528 -36.00 -21.71 -4.03
CA LEU A 528 -35.95 -22.65 -2.90
C LEU A 528 -37.13 -23.64 -2.99
N PRO A 529 -36.97 -24.90 -2.53
CA PRO A 529 -38.07 -25.86 -2.53
C PRO A 529 -39.27 -25.31 -1.76
N SER A 530 -40.46 -25.38 -2.36
CA SER A 530 -41.69 -24.89 -1.73
C SER A 530 -42.14 -25.83 -0.60
N PHE A 531 -42.91 -25.31 0.36
CA PHE A 531 -43.45 -26.15 1.44
C PHE A 531 -44.25 -27.34 0.93
N SER A 532 -45.13 -27.14 -0.07
CA SER A 532 -45.90 -28.23 -0.66
C SER A 532 -45.02 -29.31 -1.28
N GLN A 533 -43.92 -28.92 -1.93
CA GLN A 533 -42.97 -29.88 -2.51
C GLN A 533 -42.26 -30.66 -1.40
N VAL A 534 -41.76 -29.95 -0.39
CA VAL A 534 -41.06 -30.52 0.76
C VAL A 534 -41.94 -31.51 1.52
N VAL A 535 -43.20 -31.15 1.79
CA VAL A 535 -44.16 -32.04 2.44
C VAL A 535 -44.42 -33.27 1.58
N GLN A 536 -44.73 -33.10 0.30
CA GLN A 536 -45.04 -34.24 -0.59
C GLN A 536 -43.87 -35.23 -0.68
N GLU A 537 -42.65 -34.73 -0.86
CA GLU A 537 -41.46 -35.58 -0.96
C GLU A 537 -41.08 -36.21 0.39
N GLY A 538 -41.19 -35.44 1.48
CA GLY A 538 -40.88 -35.88 2.84
C GLY A 538 -41.84 -36.94 3.35
N THR A 539 -43.15 -36.77 3.16
CA THR A 539 -44.15 -37.77 3.58
C THR A 539 -44.02 -39.06 2.77
N ALA A 540 -43.80 -38.97 1.45
CA ALA A 540 -43.58 -40.14 0.61
C ALA A 540 -42.32 -40.92 1.01
N LYS A 541 -41.22 -40.24 1.36
CA LYS A 541 -40.01 -40.87 1.91
C LYS A 541 -40.32 -41.54 3.25
N GLY A 542 -40.96 -40.81 4.17
CA GLY A 542 -41.28 -41.32 5.51
C GLY A 542 -42.21 -42.54 5.49
N GLU A 543 -43.17 -42.59 4.58
CA GLU A 543 -44.05 -43.74 4.36
C GLU A 543 -43.25 -44.97 3.93
N ALA A 544 -42.33 -44.82 2.98
CA ALA A 544 -41.48 -45.90 2.51
C ALA A 544 -40.52 -46.39 3.62
N GLU A 545 -39.93 -45.46 4.37
CA GLU A 545 -39.03 -45.77 5.49
C GLU A 545 -39.77 -46.44 6.64
N PHE A 546 -41.00 -46.04 6.94
CA PHE A 546 -41.84 -46.72 7.94
C PHE A 546 -42.05 -48.18 7.57
N VAL A 547 -42.46 -48.47 6.33
CA VAL A 547 -42.69 -49.83 5.86
C VAL A 547 -41.40 -50.65 5.95
N GLN A 548 -40.26 -50.06 5.60
CA GLN A 548 -38.95 -50.71 5.71
C GLN A 548 -38.57 -51.00 7.18
N TYR A 549 -38.67 -50.00 8.05
CA TYR A 549 -38.33 -50.07 9.46
C TYR A 549 -39.19 -51.10 10.20
N THR A 550 -40.48 -51.13 9.90
CA THR A 550 -41.46 -52.03 10.52
C THR A 550 -41.56 -53.39 9.83
N LYS A 551 -40.65 -53.71 8.89
CA LYS A 551 -40.58 -55.01 8.18
C LYS A 551 -41.88 -55.35 7.42
N GLY A 552 -42.45 -54.38 6.73
CA GLY A 552 -43.56 -54.56 5.79
C GLY A 552 -44.95 -54.21 6.33
N VAL A 553 -45.06 -53.54 7.48
CA VAL A 553 -46.36 -53.05 7.96
C VAL A 553 -46.77 -51.82 7.14
N PRO A 554 -47.99 -51.79 6.56
CA PRO A 554 -48.48 -50.61 5.84
C PRO A 554 -48.49 -49.36 6.74
N PHE A 555 -48.23 -48.21 6.13
CA PHE A 555 -48.32 -46.94 6.82
C PHE A 555 -49.78 -46.51 6.98
N GLU A 556 -50.25 -46.39 8.23
CA GLU A 556 -51.61 -45.98 8.60
C GLU A 556 -51.52 -44.99 9.78
N ASP A 557 -50.97 -43.80 9.50
CA ASP A 557 -50.78 -42.71 10.46
C ASP A 557 -50.85 -41.34 9.74
N ASP A 558 -50.85 -40.25 10.52
CA ASP A 558 -50.81 -38.89 10.01
C ASP A 558 -49.48 -38.21 10.36
N TRP A 559 -48.95 -37.39 9.46
CA TRP A 559 -47.77 -36.56 9.69
C TRP A 559 -48.14 -35.24 10.38
N VAL A 560 -47.45 -34.91 11.47
CA VAL A 560 -47.64 -33.65 12.20
C VAL A 560 -46.91 -32.52 11.48
N PHE A 561 -47.40 -31.27 11.59
CA PHE A 561 -46.75 -30.07 11.04
C PHE A 561 -46.58 -30.07 9.50
N THR A 562 -47.57 -30.59 8.78
CA THR A 562 -47.57 -30.70 7.31
C THR A 562 -48.73 -29.92 6.64
N LYS A 563 -49.41 -29.03 7.37
CA LYS A 563 -50.66 -28.40 6.90
C LYS A 563 -50.46 -27.02 6.30
N SER A 564 -49.45 -26.27 6.75
CA SER A 564 -49.26 -24.87 6.36
C SER A 564 -47.78 -24.45 6.35
N GLU A 565 -47.44 -23.40 5.60
CA GLU A 565 -46.07 -22.85 5.60
C GLU A 565 -45.61 -22.35 6.98
N GLU A 566 -46.54 -22.02 7.88
CA GLU A 566 -46.22 -21.68 9.28
C GLU A 566 -45.63 -22.87 10.04
N ASP A 567 -45.83 -24.10 9.56
CA ASP A 567 -45.30 -25.32 10.15
C ASP A 567 -43.81 -25.55 9.83
N PHE A 568 -43.25 -24.84 8.85
CA PHE A 568 -41.87 -25.02 8.38
C PHE A 568 -40.80 -25.00 9.48
N PRO A 569 -40.87 -24.10 10.49
CA PRO A 569 -39.91 -24.09 11.60
C PRO A 569 -40.09 -25.27 12.55
N HIS A 570 -41.27 -25.89 12.63
CA HIS A 570 -41.51 -27.05 13.48
C HIS A 570 -40.86 -28.32 12.93
N LEU A 571 -40.76 -28.44 11.61
CA LEU A 571 -40.05 -29.54 10.94
C LEU A 571 -38.52 -29.46 11.10
N GLN A 572 -37.99 -28.29 11.49
CA GLN A 572 -36.55 -28.07 11.73
C GLN A 572 -36.20 -28.16 13.22
N ARG A 573 -36.90 -29.05 13.94
CA ARG A 573 -36.64 -29.35 15.35
C ARG A 573 -36.40 -30.84 15.52
N TYR A 574 -35.46 -31.15 16.39
CA TYR A 574 -35.16 -32.52 16.75
C TYR A 574 -35.92 -32.91 18.02
N SER A 575 -36.63 -34.03 18.01
CA SER A 575 -37.31 -34.60 19.20
C SER A 575 -36.33 -35.49 19.97
N LEU A 576 -36.17 -35.26 21.27
CA LEU A 576 -35.37 -36.15 22.11
C LEU A 576 -35.93 -37.59 22.07
N PRO A 577 -35.10 -38.64 22.02
CA PRO A 577 -35.55 -40.02 21.91
C PRO A 577 -36.42 -40.37 23.12
N VAL A 578 -37.58 -40.99 22.88
CA VAL A 578 -38.49 -41.45 23.94
C VAL A 578 -38.50 -42.97 23.90
N THR A 579 -37.42 -43.59 24.35
CA THR A 579 -37.23 -45.05 24.31
C THR A 579 -36.56 -45.52 25.60
N PRO A 580 -36.89 -46.72 26.12
CA PRO A 580 -36.25 -47.27 27.31
C PRO A 580 -34.74 -47.54 27.13
N ASN A 581 -34.24 -47.52 25.90
CA ASN A 581 -32.83 -47.72 25.57
C ASN A 581 -32.04 -46.40 25.48
N SER A 582 -32.69 -45.26 25.70
CA SER A 582 -32.08 -43.94 25.62
C SER A 582 -30.99 -43.79 26.69
N GLU A 583 -29.85 -43.24 26.33
CA GLU A 583 -28.80 -42.87 27.28
C GLU A 583 -29.12 -41.55 28.00
N LEU A 584 -30.04 -40.76 27.44
CA LEU A 584 -30.55 -39.55 28.08
C LEU A 584 -31.41 -39.86 29.32
N LEU A 585 -31.00 -39.34 30.48
CA LEU A 585 -31.65 -39.44 31.78
C LEU A 585 -32.10 -38.06 32.31
N PRO A 586 -33.20 -38.00 33.09
CA PRO A 586 -33.66 -36.76 33.67
C PRO A 586 -32.64 -36.16 34.65
N LYS A 587 -32.62 -34.83 34.73
CA LYS A 587 -31.79 -34.00 35.63
C LYS A 587 -30.28 -34.10 35.35
N GLU A 588 -29.88 -34.79 34.29
CA GLU A 588 -28.52 -34.75 33.73
C GLU A 588 -28.41 -33.66 32.65
N THR A 589 -27.18 -33.21 32.39
CA THR A 589 -26.90 -32.18 31.38
C THR A 589 -26.13 -32.79 30.22
N TYR A 590 -26.67 -32.60 29.02
CA TYR A 590 -26.12 -33.09 27.77
C TYR A 590 -25.73 -31.91 26.88
N LYS A 591 -24.93 -32.18 25.85
CA LYS A 591 -24.46 -31.17 24.90
C LYS A 591 -24.73 -31.64 23.48
N ASN A 592 -25.39 -30.80 22.70
CA ASN A 592 -25.41 -30.89 21.25
C ASN A 592 -24.31 -29.99 20.70
N GLN A 593 -23.57 -30.44 19.69
CA GLN A 593 -22.49 -29.66 19.10
C GLN A 593 -22.91 -29.10 17.74
N LEU A 594 -22.57 -27.84 17.49
CA LEU A 594 -22.79 -27.17 16.22
C LEU A 594 -21.45 -26.76 15.64
N GLU A 595 -21.28 -27.06 14.36
CA GLU A 595 -20.17 -26.56 13.55
C GLU A 595 -20.74 -25.75 12.39
N LEU A 596 -20.33 -24.49 12.24
CA LEU A 596 -20.62 -23.65 11.07
C LEU A 596 -19.30 -23.40 10.34
N VAL A 597 -19.29 -23.45 9.02
CA VAL A 597 -18.08 -23.32 8.18
C VAL A 597 -18.30 -22.32 7.05
N ASP A 598 -17.20 -21.85 6.45
CA ASP A 598 -17.20 -20.82 5.40
C ASP A 598 -17.85 -19.51 5.85
N MET A 599 -17.62 -19.12 7.11
CA MET A 599 -18.20 -17.91 7.71
C MET A 599 -17.39 -16.67 7.30
N GLY A 600 -18.00 -15.78 6.51
CA GLY A 600 -17.52 -14.41 6.26
C GLY A 600 -16.45 -14.32 5.16
N LEU A 601 -15.73 -13.19 5.15
CA LEU A 601 -14.58 -13.00 4.26
C LEU A 601 -13.39 -13.86 4.68
N SER A 602 -13.23 -14.13 5.97
CA SER A 602 -12.17 -15.02 6.48
C SER A 602 -12.51 -16.50 6.36
N ASP A 603 -13.67 -16.90 5.82
CA ASP A 603 -14.00 -18.34 5.67
C ASP A 603 -13.81 -19.12 6.99
N LEU A 604 -14.25 -18.56 8.12
CA LEU A 604 -14.01 -19.10 9.46
C LEU A 604 -14.87 -20.35 9.70
N SER A 605 -14.44 -21.17 10.65
CA SER A 605 -15.28 -22.24 11.23
C SER A 605 -15.63 -21.90 12.68
N PHE A 606 -16.89 -21.99 13.06
CA PHE A 606 -17.38 -21.79 14.42
C PHE A 606 -17.85 -23.12 14.99
N THR A 607 -17.26 -23.58 16.08
CA THR A 607 -17.71 -24.75 16.84
C THR A 607 -18.21 -24.32 18.20
N PHE A 608 -19.45 -24.65 18.54
CA PHE A 608 -20.02 -24.35 19.84
C PHE A 608 -21.07 -25.36 20.28
N ASP A 609 -21.30 -25.44 21.59
CA ASP A 609 -22.27 -26.38 22.15
C ASP A 609 -23.60 -25.68 22.51
N GLN A 610 -24.68 -26.44 22.45
CA GLN A 610 -25.93 -26.16 23.15
C GLN A 610 -26.08 -27.18 24.26
N SER A 611 -26.07 -26.70 25.51
CA SER A 611 -26.34 -27.56 26.65
C SER A 611 -27.83 -27.71 26.87
N PHE A 612 -28.31 -28.90 27.21
CA PHE A 612 -29.70 -29.11 27.58
C PHE A 612 -29.87 -30.10 28.73
N SER A 613 -30.97 -29.97 29.45
CA SER A 613 -31.43 -30.95 30.45
C SER A 613 -32.95 -31.04 30.44
N PHE A 614 -33.49 -32.12 30.98
CA PHE A 614 -34.93 -32.28 31.18
C PHE A 614 -35.27 -32.82 32.56
N GLU A 615 -36.41 -32.40 33.13
CA GLU A 615 -36.76 -32.71 34.52
C GLU A 615 -37.33 -34.13 34.70
N HIS A 616 -38.12 -34.59 33.73
CA HIS A 616 -38.91 -35.83 33.81
C HIS A 616 -38.85 -36.61 32.49
N PHE A 617 -38.90 -37.95 32.53
CA PHE A 617 -39.18 -38.71 31.30
C PHE A 617 -40.55 -38.33 30.75
N LEU A 618 -40.74 -38.36 29.42
CA LEU A 618 -42.05 -38.01 28.84
C LEU A 618 -43.10 -39.05 29.21
N PHE A 619 -42.71 -40.31 29.17
CA PHE A 619 -43.58 -41.45 29.35
C PHE A 619 -42.85 -42.52 30.16
N GLY A 620 -43.56 -43.14 31.11
CA GLY A 620 -42.98 -44.17 31.97
C GLY A 620 -43.86 -44.51 33.16
N SER A 621 -43.31 -45.25 34.12
CA SER A 621 -44.00 -45.54 35.37
C SER A 621 -43.89 -44.36 36.34
N GLY A 622 -44.74 -44.35 37.38
CA GLY A 622 -44.62 -43.35 38.44
C GLY A 622 -43.34 -43.49 39.27
N TYR A 623 -42.66 -44.64 39.19
CA TYR A 623 -41.36 -44.86 39.80
C TYR A 623 -40.25 -44.10 39.06
N ASP A 624 -40.40 -43.90 37.75
CA ASP A 624 -39.40 -43.27 36.88
C ASP A 624 -39.56 -41.73 36.82
N ASP A 625 -40.40 -41.15 37.68
CA ASP A 625 -40.69 -39.70 37.71
C ASP A 625 -41.14 -39.18 36.33
N ALA A 626 -41.98 -39.97 35.64
CA ALA A 626 -42.47 -39.65 34.30
C ALA A 626 -43.56 -38.56 34.31
N TRP A 627 -43.52 -37.69 33.30
CA TRP A 627 -44.49 -36.62 33.08
C TRP A 627 -45.88 -37.17 32.76
N ILE A 628 -45.94 -38.20 31.90
CA ILE A 628 -47.13 -38.99 31.63
C ILE A 628 -46.92 -40.38 32.23
N ILE A 629 -47.63 -40.66 33.31
CA ILE A 629 -47.54 -41.95 34.01
C ILE A 629 -48.51 -42.94 33.36
N GLU A 630 -47.96 -43.99 32.73
CA GLU A 630 -48.76 -45.14 32.32
C GLU A 630 -48.97 -46.03 33.55
N GLN A 631 -50.12 -45.92 34.22
CA GLN A 631 -50.45 -46.84 35.31
C GLN A 631 -51.08 -48.12 34.76
N THR A 632 -50.37 -49.23 34.83
CA THR A 632 -50.97 -50.58 34.75
C THR A 632 -51.98 -50.85 35.87
N GLU A 633 -51.90 -50.11 36.98
CA GLU A 633 -52.74 -50.32 38.18
C GLU A 633 -53.89 -49.31 38.37
N SER A 634 -53.99 -48.28 37.52
CA SER A 634 -55.22 -47.51 37.41
C SER A 634 -56.26 -48.37 36.71
N ARG A 635 -56.88 -49.28 37.46
CA ARG A 635 -58.20 -49.78 37.13
C ARG A 635 -59.13 -48.58 37.21
N PHE A 636 -59.20 -47.79 36.15
CA PHE A 636 -60.38 -46.97 35.93
C PHE A 636 -61.56 -47.94 35.98
N PRO A 637 -62.54 -47.76 36.88
CA PRO A 637 -63.73 -48.57 36.82
C PRO A 637 -64.29 -48.37 35.42
N VAL A 638 -64.33 -49.44 34.65
CA VAL A 638 -65.03 -49.46 33.36
C VAL A 638 -66.50 -49.25 33.71
N THR A 639 -66.94 -47.99 33.71
CA THR A 639 -68.31 -47.59 34.04
C THR A 639 -69.27 -48.00 32.93
N GLU A 640 -68.75 -48.17 31.72
CA GLU A 640 -69.47 -48.61 30.53
C GLU A 640 -68.69 -49.77 29.90
N TYR A 641 -69.20 -50.98 30.07
CA TYR A 641 -68.75 -52.14 29.33
C TYR A 641 -69.88 -52.60 28.42
N GLU A 642 -69.53 -52.88 27.17
CA GLU A 642 -70.45 -53.51 26.24
C GLU A 642 -70.15 -55.01 26.23
N THR A 643 -71.05 -55.81 26.79
CA THR A 643 -71.00 -57.27 26.61
C THR A 643 -71.51 -57.57 25.21
N VAL A 644 -70.62 -58.01 24.33
CA VAL A 644 -70.99 -58.38 22.95
C VAL A 644 -70.92 -59.89 22.79
N GLU A 645 -72.04 -60.50 22.42
CA GLU A 645 -72.08 -61.91 22.04
C GLU A 645 -71.48 -62.07 20.64
N LEU A 646 -70.42 -62.88 20.55
CA LEU A 646 -69.74 -63.16 19.30
C LEU A 646 -70.15 -64.54 18.80
N THR A 647 -70.50 -64.63 17.52
CA THR A 647 -70.70 -65.91 16.85
C THR A 647 -69.38 -66.67 16.75
N HIS A 648 -69.46 -67.99 16.60
CA HIS A 648 -68.27 -68.84 16.42
C HIS A 648 -67.40 -68.40 15.21
N GLU A 649 -68.03 -67.90 14.14
CA GLU A 649 -67.31 -67.40 12.96
C GLU A 649 -66.60 -66.07 13.23
N GLN A 650 -67.19 -65.17 14.03
CA GLN A 650 -66.52 -63.94 14.47
C GLN A 650 -65.31 -64.25 15.36
N VAL A 651 -65.40 -65.24 16.25
CA VAL A 651 -64.25 -65.69 17.07
C VAL A 651 -63.12 -66.24 16.19
N LYS A 652 -63.44 -67.05 15.17
CA LYS A 652 -62.44 -67.51 14.19
C LYS A 652 -61.80 -66.35 13.43
N ALA A 653 -62.60 -65.37 12.99
CA ALA A 653 -62.12 -64.20 12.27
C ALA A 653 -61.20 -63.34 13.15
N LEU A 654 -61.55 -63.11 14.42
CA LEU A 654 -60.70 -62.42 15.40
C LEU A 654 -59.38 -63.15 15.61
N ALA A 655 -59.41 -64.48 15.81
CA ALA A 655 -58.18 -65.27 15.96
C ALA A 655 -57.29 -65.23 14.70
N ALA A 656 -57.89 -65.19 13.51
CA ALA A 656 -57.14 -65.03 12.26
C ALA A 656 -56.58 -63.62 12.08
N ALA A 657 -57.29 -62.59 12.53
CA ALA A 657 -56.83 -61.20 12.53
C ALA A 657 -55.67 -61.01 13.51
N GLU A 658 -55.78 -61.51 14.74
CA GLU A 658 -54.73 -61.46 15.77
C GLU A 658 -53.44 -62.15 15.29
N ARG A 659 -53.54 -63.29 14.61
CA ARG A 659 -52.36 -63.97 14.05
C ARG A 659 -51.65 -63.18 12.94
N LYS A 660 -52.36 -62.25 12.28
CA LYS A 660 -51.81 -61.36 11.25
C LYS A 660 -51.41 -60.00 11.80
N HIS A 661 -51.79 -59.70 13.05
CA HIS A 661 -51.47 -58.46 13.73
C HIS A 661 -49.96 -58.39 13.95
N SER A 662 -49.35 -57.26 13.57
CA SER A 662 -47.92 -57.06 13.78
C SER A 662 -47.66 -56.73 15.24
N ASN A 663 -46.80 -57.53 15.88
CA ASN A 663 -46.30 -57.23 17.22
C ASN A 663 -45.12 -56.24 17.21
N ASN A 664 -44.78 -55.68 16.05
CA ASN A 664 -43.72 -54.68 15.96
C ASN A 664 -44.16 -53.41 16.71
N LYS A 665 -43.20 -52.78 17.37
CA LYS A 665 -43.44 -51.56 18.14
C LYS A 665 -42.42 -50.50 17.76
N ILE A 666 -42.87 -49.26 17.71
CA ILE A 666 -42.01 -48.09 17.70
C ILE A 666 -41.73 -47.70 19.15
N HIS A 667 -40.49 -47.30 19.41
CA HIS A 667 -40.03 -46.91 20.74
C HIS A 667 -40.18 -48.01 21.81
N ASN A 668 -40.32 -49.27 21.39
CA ASN A 668 -40.58 -50.45 22.23
C ASN A 668 -41.95 -50.49 22.95
N PHE A 669 -42.81 -49.48 22.83
CA PHE A 669 -44.13 -49.47 23.48
C PHE A 669 -45.32 -49.16 22.55
N ARG A 670 -45.14 -48.52 21.40
CA ARG A 670 -46.26 -48.15 20.50
C ARG A 670 -46.44 -49.16 19.38
N PHE A 671 -47.58 -49.83 19.31
CA PHE A 671 -47.88 -50.76 18.22
C PHE A 671 -47.95 -50.05 16.87
N VAL A 672 -47.34 -50.66 15.85
CA VAL A 672 -47.30 -50.10 14.48
C VAL A 672 -48.60 -50.30 13.71
N ASP A 673 -49.37 -51.35 14.02
CA ASP A 673 -50.67 -51.62 13.37
C ASP A 673 -51.78 -50.85 14.09
N ARG A 674 -52.09 -49.66 13.57
CA ARG A 674 -53.15 -48.81 14.11
C ARG A 674 -54.56 -49.25 13.70
N THR A 675 -54.68 -50.08 12.65
CA THR A 675 -55.97 -50.50 12.09
C THR A 675 -56.60 -51.67 12.81
N PHE A 676 -55.84 -52.34 13.70
CA PHE A 676 -56.29 -53.55 14.36
C PHE A 676 -57.56 -53.35 15.19
N SER A 677 -57.71 -52.22 15.87
CA SER A 677 -58.91 -51.90 16.65
C SER A 677 -60.16 -51.76 15.78
N ASP A 678 -60.05 -51.13 14.62
CA ASP A 678 -61.14 -50.99 13.65
C ASP A 678 -61.48 -52.34 13.01
N LYS A 679 -60.48 -53.17 12.74
CA LYS A 679 -60.68 -54.55 12.28
C LYS A 679 -61.42 -55.40 13.31
N VAL A 680 -61.12 -55.21 14.59
CA VAL A 680 -61.87 -55.84 15.69
C VAL A 680 -63.32 -55.33 15.72
N ARG A 681 -63.57 -54.03 15.53
CA ARG A 681 -64.93 -53.47 15.45
C ARG A 681 -65.71 -54.02 14.26
N GLU A 682 -65.09 -54.07 13.08
CA GLU A 682 -65.68 -54.59 11.85
C GLU A 682 -66.10 -56.07 12.01
N ILE A 683 -65.20 -56.92 12.53
CA ILE A 683 -65.50 -58.33 12.78
C ILE A 683 -66.65 -58.48 13.80
N ARG A 684 -66.71 -57.59 14.80
CA ARG A 684 -67.79 -57.57 15.78
C ARG A 684 -69.13 -57.08 15.21
N GLY A 685 -69.14 -56.46 14.02
CA GLY A 685 -70.34 -55.87 13.41
C GLY A 685 -70.74 -54.54 14.04
N ALA A 686 -69.81 -53.84 14.70
CA ALA A 686 -70.01 -52.51 15.26
C ALA A 686 -69.53 -51.46 14.23
N ASN A 687 -70.43 -50.56 13.80
CA ASN A 687 -70.07 -49.38 13.00
C ASN A 687 -69.59 -48.24 13.90
#